data_AF-A0A1G9SN51-F1
#
_entry.id   AF-A0A1G9SN51-F1
#
_cell.length_a   1.000
_cell.length_b   1.000
_cell.length_c   1.000
_cell.angle_alpha   90.00
_cell.angle_beta   90.00
_cell.angle_gamma   90.00
#
_symmetry.space_group_name_H-M   'P 1'
#
loop_
_entity.id
_entity.type
_entity.pdbx_description
1 polymer ?
#
loop_
_entity_poly.entity_id
_entity_poly.type
_entity_poly.pdbx_seq_one_letter_code
_entity_poly.pdbx_strand_id
1 'polypeptide(L)'
;MTNDNQFRISRRKVLGGLGTIGVASAGAGLGTTAFFSDTESVSGWLQAGRVDLLLDYRTTYMPWLDLSIEGERERVIGEMMTRNAVPLPDDDMTYVIGQAPDVRDMDGGVLSRQRWGDVFRDPAFNARVCEDGFQENDLPEGVRLPTNGEPSLGTTDFVDGDEEVFVDLIDVKPKDEGETTFSLHLCGNPSYLDMRPILDESLENMRYEPETTAGDTSPSVGELAEYLHVSLWYDVDCDNFKDGGEDACADVAIILDKSGSMDNDTGSDATSVKWNSALDGVSTLANELEASSGDIQFSLITYDNIADRNTDLGENAAAVQTELDSLSSGGTTDIADSINVAREELTGVDIVTDNDVSPSGNDRDDCDKIVVLLTNGNPNDGADAEDAADAAKADGIEFYTIAYGSDANQDILESIASSPDNAFISGLDDFDDIIEVFSEIGQAIVGEICLYEGSFQGLIDLADENDGTIPLSALTLEENCVLPDARECFDPGVYCYGLKWQLPCEVEDFEALTSCRVETDGGFGSLADEIAARRGIDVEDIDVNVTQTDSIHFSVAFDAEQCRHNTPVGTTSGEGFVNVEENYAQVTGQSRGRFGGANTWEVAVGSAIPGSFQEADYAWVSGATVPWMYEYDGSGGATFTLDGVVVSDTVGTPTGRIGIQTKADEATIDVENVMLSIDGMPVNLDSTSVTASNDDGAYGGSNRNLQYLNIDTTGAMASMPFVLKGDVTVTLQNDYDASAEEGVAFDVVVE
;
A
#
# COMPACT_ATOMS: atom_id res chain seq x y z
N MET A 1 21.82 -39.18 -34.14
CA MET A 1 23.28 -39.02 -34.01
C MET A 1 23.70 -37.89 -34.93
N THR A 2 24.31 -36.80 -34.47
CA THR A 2 24.74 -36.45 -33.10
C THR A 2 24.95 -34.93 -33.02
N ASN A 3 24.91 -34.39 -31.81
CA ASN A 3 25.04 -32.98 -31.42
C ASN A 3 26.32 -32.29 -31.91
N ASP A 4 26.34 -30.95 -31.94
CA ASP A 4 27.00 -30.18 -30.85
C ASP A 4 26.86 -28.64 -30.97
N ASN A 5 26.17 -28.08 -29.97
CA ASN A 5 26.56 -26.92 -29.15
C ASN A 5 27.10 -25.64 -29.82
N GLN A 6 26.24 -24.62 -29.93
CA GLN A 6 26.68 -23.22 -29.86
C GLN A 6 26.71 -22.74 -28.39
N PHE A 7 27.90 -22.71 -27.79
CA PHE A 7 28.08 -22.05 -26.49
C PHE A 7 27.98 -20.52 -26.65
N ARG A 8 26.87 -19.92 -26.17
CA ARG A 8 26.79 -18.48 -25.90
C ARG A 8 27.57 -18.20 -24.62
N ILE A 9 28.72 -17.52 -24.72
CA ILE A 9 29.52 -17.11 -23.55
C ILE A 9 29.10 -15.69 -23.16
N SER A 10 28.59 -15.50 -21.94
CA SER A 10 28.21 -14.18 -21.43
C SER A 10 29.44 -13.30 -21.18
N ARG A 11 29.23 -11.97 -21.14
CA ARG A 11 30.29 -10.95 -21.20
C ARG A 11 31.24 -10.93 -19.98
N ARG A 12 30.93 -11.69 -18.91
CA ARG A 12 31.66 -11.70 -17.61
C ARG A 12 33.07 -12.35 -17.65
N LYS A 13 33.64 -12.62 -18.83
CA LYS A 13 35.01 -13.18 -19.04
C LYS A 13 35.99 -12.31 -19.85
N VAL A 14 35.68 -11.04 -20.13
CA VAL A 14 36.54 -10.16 -20.96
C VAL A 14 37.57 -9.33 -20.17
N LEU A 15 37.39 -9.12 -18.86
CA LEU A 15 38.28 -8.30 -18.01
C LEU A 15 39.61 -9.00 -17.60
N GLY A 16 40.11 -9.93 -18.42
CA GLY A 16 41.26 -10.79 -18.10
C GLY A 16 42.58 -10.45 -18.79
N GLY A 17 42.64 -9.53 -19.76
CA GLY A 17 43.93 -9.15 -20.35
C GLY A 17 43.93 -8.31 -21.62
N LEU A 18 44.33 -7.05 -21.49
CA LEU A 18 45.04 -6.28 -22.52
C LEU A 18 46.15 -5.44 -21.88
N GLY A 19 47.33 -6.04 -21.72
CA GLY A 19 48.56 -5.32 -21.41
C GLY A 19 49.49 -5.23 -22.62
N THR A 20 50.23 -4.12 -22.75
CA THR A 20 51.31 -3.85 -23.75
C THR A 20 50.79 -3.61 -25.20
N ILE A 21 51.40 -2.84 -26.13
CA ILE A 21 52.72 -2.19 -26.37
C ILE A 21 52.45 -0.83 -27.10
N GLY A 22 53.23 0.27 -27.06
CA GLY A 22 54.47 0.62 -26.33
C GLY A 22 55.58 1.29 -27.19
N VAL A 23 56.32 2.26 -26.60
CA VAL A 23 57.67 2.77 -26.99
C VAL A 23 57.84 3.73 -28.18
N ALA A 24 58.46 4.90 -27.91
CA ALA A 24 59.33 5.64 -28.84
C ALA A 24 60.55 6.25 -28.11
N SER A 25 61.74 6.15 -28.70
CA SER A 25 63.06 6.57 -28.17
C SER A 25 63.53 7.90 -28.82
N ALA A 26 64.61 8.61 -28.43
CA ALA A 26 65.84 8.28 -27.71
C ALA A 26 66.60 9.56 -27.23
N GLY A 27 67.56 9.43 -26.30
CA GLY A 27 68.83 10.20 -26.37
C GLY A 27 69.14 11.33 -25.35
N ALA A 28 69.74 10.93 -24.22
CA ALA A 28 70.74 11.67 -23.41
C ALA A 28 70.39 12.98 -22.66
N GLY A 29 70.45 12.90 -21.31
CA GLY A 29 71.22 13.88 -20.53
C GLY A 29 70.52 14.67 -19.41
N LEU A 30 70.52 14.10 -18.19
CA LEU A 30 70.49 14.78 -16.88
C LEU A 30 69.31 15.74 -16.55
N GLY A 31 68.56 15.37 -15.52
CA GLY A 31 67.66 16.28 -14.78
C GLY A 31 66.19 15.86 -14.85
N THR A 32 65.59 15.60 -13.70
CA THR A 32 64.16 15.27 -13.55
C THR A 32 63.29 16.47 -13.95
N THR A 33 62.71 16.43 -15.15
CA THR A 33 61.62 17.32 -15.56
C THR A 33 60.28 16.72 -15.15
N ALA A 34 59.49 17.45 -14.38
CA ALA A 34 58.12 17.06 -14.03
C ALA A 34 57.25 16.96 -15.30
N PHE A 35 56.43 15.90 -15.38
CA PHE A 35 55.31 15.84 -16.32
C PHE A 35 54.13 16.60 -15.69
N PHE A 36 53.81 17.78 -16.21
CA PHE A 36 52.62 18.53 -15.82
C PHE A 36 51.46 18.21 -16.78
N SER A 37 50.97 16.98 -16.70
CA SER A 37 49.65 16.61 -17.20
C SER A 37 49.22 15.31 -16.51
N ASP A 38 48.36 15.45 -15.51
CA ASP A 38 47.50 14.36 -15.10
C ASP A 38 46.17 14.49 -15.87
N THR A 39 45.43 13.40 -16.03
CA THR A 39 44.12 13.42 -16.68
C THR A 39 43.25 12.36 -16.02
N GLU A 40 42.70 12.75 -14.88
CA GLU A 40 41.71 11.97 -14.15
C GLU A 40 40.40 11.97 -14.93
N SER A 41 39.91 10.78 -15.28
CA SER A 41 38.59 10.58 -15.88
C SER A 41 37.79 9.63 -15.01
N VAL A 42 36.78 10.15 -14.33
CA VAL A 42 35.84 9.33 -13.55
C VAL A 42 34.63 9.02 -14.43
N SER A 43 34.29 7.74 -14.56
CA SER A 43 33.09 7.31 -15.28
C SER A 43 31.91 7.25 -14.32
N GLY A 44 30.97 8.19 -14.44
CA GLY A 44 29.61 8.00 -13.94
C GLY A 44 28.78 7.22 -14.94
N TRP A 45 27.95 6.30 -14.45
CA TRP A 45 26.81 5.76 -15.19
C TRP A 45 25.56 6.07 -14.37
N LEU A 46 24.49 6.44 -15.06
CA LEU A 46 23.17 6.63 -14.49
C LEU A 46 22.25 5.69 -15.27
N GLN A 47 21.47 4.91 -14.55
CA GLN A 47 20.43 4.05 -15.09
C GLN A 47 19.14 4.49 -14.41
N ALA A 48 18.12 4.83 -15.20
CA ALA A 48 16.78 4.95 -14.66
C ALA A 48 16.33 3.59 -14.14
N GLY A 49 15.55 3.56 -13.06
CA GLY A 49 14.88 2.35 -12.63
C GLY A 49 13.98 1.79 -13.74
N ARG A 50 13.56 0.54 -13.57
CA ARG A 50 12.56 -0.10 -14.43
C ARG A 50 11.33 -0.42 -13.61
N VAL A 51 10.21 -0.59 -14.30
CA VAL A 51 9.09 -1.36 -13.77
C VAL A 51 9.19 -2.72 -14.45
N ASP A 52 9.21 -3.77 -13.64
CA ASP A 52 8.90 -5.14 -14.03
C ASP A 52 7.71 -5.56 -13.16
N LEU A 53 6.74 -6.24 -13.75
CA LEU A 53 5.64 -6.88 -13.04
C LEU A 53 5.77 -8.38 -13.31
N LEU A 54 5.95 -9.16 -12.26
CA LEU A 54 5.89 -10.61 -12.32
C LEU A 54 4.56 -11.04 -11.70
N LEU A 55 3.95 -12.08 -12.26
CA LEU A 55 2.68 -12.61 -11.79
C LEU A 55 2.84 -14.08 -11.42
N ASP A 56 2.40 -14.45 -10.23
CA ASP A 56 2.01 -15.83 -9.92
C ASP A 56 0.51 -15.93 -9.67
N TYR A 57 0.01 -17.16 -9.71
CA TYR A 57 -1.37 -17.45 -9.36
C TYR A 57 -1.52 -18.86 -8.80
N ARG A 58 -2.58 -19.06 -8.02
CA ARG A 58 -3.19 -20.36 -7.76
C ARG A 58 -4.63 -20.33 -8.22
N THR A 59 -5.11 -21.43 -8.77
CA THR A 59 -6.53 -21.61 -9.13
C THR A 59 -7.07 -22.84 -8.42
N THR A 60 -8.09 -22.63 -7.61
CA THR A 60 -8.86 -23.66 -6.91
C THR A 60 -10.23 -23.83 -7.55
N TYR A 61 -10.81 -25.02 -7.38
CA TYR A 61 -12.11 -25.39 -7.92
C TYR A 61 -12.84 -26.30 -6.93
N MET A 62 -14.05 -25.91 -6.57
CA MET A 62 -14.97 -26.66 -5.71
C MET A 62 -16.15 -27.16 -6.57
N PRO A 63 -16.07 -28.39 -7.10
CA PRO A 63 -17.14 -28.99 -7.88
C PRO A 63 -18.31 -29.48 -7.04
N TRP A 64 -19.50 -29.49 -7.63
CA TRP A 64 -20.72 -30.13 -7.11
C TRP A 64 -20.59 -31.66 -6.88
N LEU A 65 -19.49 -32.28 -7.33
CA LEU A 65 -19.20 -33.71 -7.24
C LEU A 65 -17.74 -33.97 -6.83
N ASP A 66 -17.51 -35.12 -6.17
CA ASP A 66 -16.18 -35.55 -5.72
C ASP A 66 -15.26 -36.01 -6.88
N LEU A 67 -14.19 -35.24 -7.15
CA LEU A 67 -13.17 -35.54 -8.17
C LEU A 67 -12.17 -36.64 -7.77
N SER A 68 -12.31 -37.27 -6.60
CA SER A 68 -11.59 -38.51 -6.26
C SER A 68 -12.08 -39.73 -7.06
N ILE A 69 -13.26 -39.62 -7.70
CA ILE A 69 -13.88 -40.66 -8.52
C ILE A 69 -13.15 -40.84 -9.87
N GLU A 70 -12.79 -42.08 -10.19
CA GLU A 70 -12.06 -42.45 -11.41
C GLU A 70 -12.82 -42.00 -12.68
N GLY A 71 -12.24 -41.05 -13.43
CA GLY A 71 -12.74 -40.55 -14.71
C GLY A 71 -13.55 -39.25 -14.67
N GLU A 72 -13.84 -38.68 -13.49
CA GLU A 72 -14.57 -37.41 -13.39
C GLU A 72 -13.67 -36.20 -13.72
N ARG A 73 -12.39 -36.24 -13.36
CA ARG A 73 -11.41 -35.19 -13.71
C ARG A 73 -11.32 -34.99 -15.21
N GLU A 74 -11.22 -36.08 -15.97
CA GLU A 74 -11.20 -36.07 -17.44
C GLU A 74 -12.53 -35.67 -18.11
N ARG A 75 -13.60 -35.50 -17.32
CA ARG A 75 -14.92 -35.05 -17.78
C ARG A 75 -15.14 -33.56 -17.53
N VAL A 76 -14.54 -33.01 -16.46
CA VAL A 76 -14.76 -31.64 -16.00
C VAL A 76 -13.59 -30.72 -16.34
N ILE A 77 -12.34 -31.18 -16.17
CA ILE A 77 -11.13 -30.38 -16.39
C ILE A 77 -10.60 -30.57 -17.81
N GLY A 78 -10.21 -29.47 -18.44
CA GLY A 78 -9.75 -29.45 -19.82
C GLY A 78 -8.32 -29.92 -20.06
N GLU A 79 -7.96 -30.00 -21.34
CA GLU A 79 -6.63 -30.49 -21.76
C GLU A 79 -5.52 -29.46 -21.60
N MET A 80 -5.84 -28.18 -21.44
CA MET A 80 -4.85 -27.11 -21.25
C MET A 80 -4.30 -27.13 -19.82
N MET A 81 -5.16 -27.26 -18.80
CA MET A 81 -4.74 -27.55 -17.41
C MET A 81 -4.33 -29.03 -17.19
N THR A 82 -3.93 -29.73 -18.26
CA THR A 82 -3.40 -31.11 -18.24
C THR A 82 -4.32 -32.20 -17.66
N ARG A 83 -5.59 -31.87 -17.36
CA ARG A 83 -6.59 -32.70 -16.65
C ARG A 83 -6.19 -33.11 -15.22
N ASN A 84 -5.25 -32.39 -14.61
CA ASN A 84 -4.79 -32.67 -13.26
C ASN A 84 -5.59 -31.87 -12.22
N ALA A 85 -5.66 -32.42 -11.02
CA ALA A 85 -6.29 -31.81 -9.85
C ALA A 85 -5.68 -32.45 -8.59
N VAL A 86 -5.39 -31.64 -7.58
CA VAL A 86 -4.91 -32.14 -6.28
C VAL A 86 -5.79 -31.50 -5.20
N PRO A 87 -6.41 -32.29 -4.31
CA PRO A 87 -7.21 -31.72 -3.22
C PRO A 87 -6.31 -30.87 -2.30
N LEU A 88 -6.87 -29.81 -1.75
CA LEU A 88 -6.23 -29.01 -0.72
C LEU A 88 -6.01 -29.87 0.54
N PRO A 89 -4.87 -29.77 1.26
CA PRO A 89 -4.63 -30.50 2.51
C PRO A 89 -5.60 -30.17 3.65
N ASP A 90 -6.17 -28.97 3.57
CA ASP A 90 -7.07 -28.28 4.49
C ASP A 90 -8.55 -28.34 4.06
N ASP A 91 -8.84 -28.67 2.79
CA ASP A 91 -10.20 -28.82 2.26
C ASP A 91 -10.29 -29.96 1.22
N ASP A 92 -10.79 -31.12 1.65
CA ASP A 92 -10.97 -32.33 0.84
C ASP A 92 -11.92 -32.16 -0.38
N MET A 93 -12.76 -31.11 -0.40
CA MET A 93 -13.71 -30.84 -1.49
C MET A 93 -13.19 -29.80 -2.49
N THR A 94 -12.19 -29.00 -2.12
CA THR A 94 -11.57 -27.99 -2.98
C THR A 94 -10.29 -28.54 -3.61
N TYR A 95 -10.15 -28.36 -4.92
CA TYR A 95 -9.04 -28.90 -5.70
C TYR A 95 -8.21 -27.77 -6.32
N VAL A 96 -6.89 -27.77 -6.09
CA VAL A 96 -5.96 -26.97 -6.90
C VAL A 96 -5.91 -27.59 -8.30
N ILE A 97 -6.30 -26.79 -9.28
CA ILE A 97 -6.40 -27.17 -10.71
C ILE A 97 -5.38 -26.43 -11.58
N GLY A 98 -4.92 -25.26 -11.14
CA GLY A 98 -3.87 -24.46 -11.76
C GLY A 98 -2.96 -23.84 -10.71
N GLN A 99 -1.66 -23.72 -10.97
CA GLN A 99 -0.76 -22.82 -10.24
C GLN A 99 0.55 -22.60 -10.99
N ALA A 100 1.05 -21.37 -10.97
CA ALA A 100 2.32 -20.97 -11.59
C ALA A 100 3.00 -19.91 -10.70
N PRO A 101 4.21 -20.16 -10.15
CA PRO A 101 4.95 -21.41 -10.17
C PRO A 101 4.24 -22.57 -9.46
N ASP A 102 4.32 -23.77 -10.05
CA ASP A 102 3.86 -25.01 -9.45
C ASP A 102 4.76 -25.39 -8.26
N VAL A 103 4.42 -24.89 -7.06
CA VAL A 103 5.12 -25.18 -5.81
C VAL A 103 4.47 -26.33 -5.04
N ARG A 104 5.29 -27.12 -4.35
CA ARG A 104 4.90 -28.36 -3.65
C ARG A 104 5.58 -28.47 -2.30
N ASP A 105 4.96 -29.25 -1.42
CA ASP A 105 5.63 -29.76 -0.23
C ASP A 105 6.74 -30.78 -0.60
N MET A 106 7.52 -31.20 0.39
CA MET A 106 8.60 -32.18 0.18
C MET A 106 8.10 -33.57 -0.27
N ASP A 107 6.87 -33.98 0.08
CA ASP A 107 6.26 -35.27 -0.27
C ASP A 107 5.56 -35.27 -1.64
N GLY A 108 5.33 -34.10 -2.25
CA GLY A 108 4.71 -33.90 -3.56
C GLY A 108 3.25 -33.44 -3.53
N GLY A 109 2.72 -33.12 -2.34
CA GLY A 109 1.44 -32.44 -2.18
C GLY A 109 1.49 -30.99 -2.64
N VAL A 110 0.32 -30.38 -2.87
CA VAL A 110 0.19 -28.92 -2.89
C VAL A 110 0.29 -28.39 -1.45
N LEU A 111 0.65 -27.13 -1.30
CA LEU A 111 0.65 -26.46 0.01
C LEU A 111 -0.80 -26.24 0.48
N SER A 112 -1.01 -26.01 1.78
CA SER A 112 -2.28 -25.46 2.31
C SER A 112 -2.48 -24.04 1.82
N ARG A 113 -3.68 -23.47 2.04
CA ARG A 113 -4.01 -22.11 1.59
C ARG A 113 -2.98 -21.07 2.03
N GLN A 114 -2.90 -20.83 3.34
CA GLN A 114 -1.93 -19.92 3.96
C GLN A 114 -0.49 -20.22 3.56
N ARG A 115 -0.09 -21.49 3.57
CA ARG A 115 1.32 -21.84 3.31
C ARG A 115 1.74 -21.58 1.87
N TRP A 116 0.80 -21.40 0.96
CA TRP A 116 1.08 -20.89 -0.38
C TRP A 116 1.22 -19.35 -0.33
N GLY A 117 0.30 -18.64 0.29
CA GLY A 117 0.35 -17.18 0.47
C GLY A 117 1.64 -16.68 1.12
N ASP A 118 2.04 -17.30 2.25
CA ASP A 118 3.33 -17.09 2.93
C ASP A 118 4.54 -17.04 1.98
N VAL A 119 4.55 -17.91 0.97
CA VAL A 119 5.70 -18.08 0.07
C VAL A 119 5.81 -16.91 -0.89
N PHE A 120 4.68 -16.45 -1.43
CA PHE A 120 4.65 -15.39 -2.44
C PHE A 120 4.61 -14.00 -1.81
N ARG A 121 3.96 -13.85 -0.64
CA ARG A 121 3.97 -12.60 0.14
C ARG A 121 5.33 -12.27 0.80
N ASP A 122 6.19 -13.26 1.09
CA ASP A 122 7.53 -13.05 1.72
C ASP A 122 8.33 -11.93 1.02
N PRO A 123 8.52 -10.76 1.65
CA PRO A 123 9.25 -9.64 1.05
C PRO A 123 10.69 -9.98 0.69
N ALA A 124 11.32 -10.90 1.44
CA ALA A 124 12.67 -11.36 1.14
C ALA A 124 12.67 -12.30 -0.06
N PHE A 125 11.63 -13.12 -0.29
CA PHE A 125 11.46 -13.92 -1.50
C PHE A 125 11.24 -13.02 -2.71
N ASN A 126 10.28 -12.09 -2.62
CA ASN A 126 10.04 -11.09 -3.65
C ASN A 126 11.32 -10.34 -4.03
N ALA A 127 12.09 -9.84 -3.04
CA ALA A 127 13.35 -9.15 -3.29
C ALA A 127 14.41 -9.99 -4.03
N ARG A 128 14.48 -11.32 -3.77
CA ARG A 128 15.36 -12.24 -4.52
C ARG A 128 14.91 -12.39 -5.97
N VAL A 129 13.61 -12.61 -6.17
CA VAL A 129 12.98 -12.76 -7.49
C VAL A 129 13.17 -11.48 -8.33
N CYS A 130 12.97 -10.30 -7.74
CA CYS A 130 13.19 -9.01 -8.41
C CYS A 130 14.67 -8.68 -8.73
N GLU A 131 15.67 -9.26 -8.05
CA GLU A 131 17.09 -8.96 -8.34
C GLU A 131 17.62 -9.73 -9.55
N ASP A 132 17.45 -11.05 -9.58
CA ASP A 132 18.11 -11.95 -10.53
C ASP A 132 17.14 -12.93 -11.26
N GLY A 133 15.82 -12.79 -11.04
CA GLY A 133 14.76 -13.70 -11.52
C GLY A 133 14.59 -14.94 -10.63
N PHE A 134 13.44 -15.60 -10.68
CA PHE A 134 13.13 -16.77 -9.84
C PHE A 134 14.10 -17.94 -10.06
N GLN A 135 14.58 -18.53 -8.96
CA GLN A 135 15.39 -19.75 -8.99
C GLN A 135 14.89 -20.73 -7.92
N GLU A 136 14.98 -22.04 -8.22
CA GLU A 136 14.56 -23.13 -7.31
C GLU A 136 15.21 -23.05 -5.90
N ASN A 137 16.39 -22.41 -5.76
CA ASN A 137 17.06 -22.25 -4.47
C ASN A 137 16.57 -21.04 -3.65
N ASP A 138 15.69 -20.20 -4.21
CA ASP A 138 15.09 -19.06 -3.51
C ASP A 138 13.83 -19.46 -2.74
N LEU A 139 13.27 -20.65 -3.03
CA LEU A 139 12.13 -21.23 -2.31
C LEU A 139 12.47 -21.47 -0.82
N PRO A 140 11.51 -21.24 0.11
CA PRO A 140 11.73 -21.44 1.53
C PRO A 140 11.86 -22.93 1.92
N GLU A 141 12.37 -23.19 3.13
CA GLU A 141 12.54 -24.56 3.62
C GLU A 141 11.18 -25.29 3.69
N GLY A 142 11.16 -26.55 3.23
CA GLY A 142 9.94 -27.36 3.12
C GLY A 142 9.21 -27.24 1.77
N VAL A 143 9.54 -26.25 0.93
CA VAL A 143 8.93 -26.04 -0.38
C VAL A 143 9.88 -26.48 -1.51
N ARG A 144 9.33 -27.01 -2.61
CA ARG A 144 10.09 -27.41 -3.81
C ARG A 144 9.24 -27.32 -5.08
N LEU A 145 9.90 -27.42 -6.24
CA LEU A 145 9.25 -27.64 -7.53
C LEU A 145 8.87 -29.13 -7.75
N PRO A 146 7.94 -29.44 -8.66
CA PRO A 146 7.56 -30.80 -9.01
C PRO A 146 8.71 -31.58 -9.67
N THR A 147 8.71 -32.89 -9.43
CA THR A 147 9.71 -33.84 -9.92
C THR A 147 9.14 -34.75 -11.01
N ASN A 148 10.04 -35.41 -11.74
CA ASN A 148 9.68 -36.27 -12.88
C ASN A 148 8.75 -37.43 -12.48
N GLY A 149 7.45 -37.26 -12.73
CA GLY A 149 6.41 -38.26 -12.43
C GLY A 149 5.21 -37.69 -11.67
N GLU A 150 5.34 -36.47 -11.13
CA GLU A 150 4.24 -35.72 -10.52
C GLU A 150 3.37 -35.04 -11.61
N PRO A 151 2.07 -34.84 -11.36
CA PRO A 151 1.18 -34.10 -12.25
C PRO A 151 1.50 -32.59 -12.20
N SER A 152 1.88 -32.00 -13.34
CA SER A 152 1.93 -30.53 -13.48
C SER A 152 0.57 -29.93 -13.18
N LEU A 153 0.55 -28.88 -12.36
CA LEU A 153 -0.58 -27.94 -12.23
C LEU A 153 -0.28 -26.61 -12.92
N GLY A 154 0.94 -26.40 -13.41
CA GLY A 154 1.27 -25.27 -14.29
C GLY A 154 2.75 -25.26 -14.67
N THR A 155 3.28 -24.05 -14.88
CA THR A 155 4.70 -23.80 -15.13
C THR A 155 5.52 -23.92 -13.83
N THR A 156 6.85 -23.85 -13.93
CA THR A 156 7.74 -23.81 -12.75
C THR A 156 8.45 -22.45 -12.64
N ASP A 157 7.81 -21.40 -13.12
CA ASP A 157 8.35 -20.04 -13.23
C ASP A 157 7.18 -19.04 -13.18
N PHE A 158 7.46 -17.78 -12.92
CA PHE A 158 6.44 -16.71 -12.92
C PHE A 158 5.89 -16.47 -14.33
N VAL A 159 4.68 -15.93 -14.41
CA VAL A 159 4.10 -15.41 -15.64
C VAL A 159 4.72 -14.03 -15.93
N ASP A 160 5.55 -13.95 -16.98
CA ASP A 160 6.22 -12.72 -17.44
C ASP A 160 5.93 -12.51 -18.94
N GLY A 161 4.89 -11.72 -19.24
CA GLY A 161 4.56 -11.28 -20.60
C GLY A 161 4.10 -12.36 -21.60
N ASP A 162 4.02 -13.62 -21.18
CA ASP A 162 3.47 -14.75 -21.91
C ASP A 162 2.03 -15.08 -21.44
N GLU A 163 1.20 -15.60 -22.33
CA GLU A 163 -0.20 -15.97 -22.07
C GLU A 163 -0.27 -17.40 -21.48
N GLU A 164 -0.67 -17.52 -20.22
CA GLU A 164 -0.82 -18.79 -19.49
C GLU A 164 -2.28 -19.12 -19.18
N VAL A 165 -2.56 -20.41 -18.97
CA VAL A 165 -3.93 -20.91 -18.72
C VAL A 165 -4.15 -21.13 -17.23
N PHE A 166 -4.81 -20.18 -16.57
CA PHE A 166 -5.19 -20.30 -15.17
C PHE A 166 -6.46 -21.13 -14.95
N VAL A 167 -7.42 -21.12 -15.89
CA VAL A 167 -8.65 -21.93 -15.82
C VAL A 167 -9.03 -22.53 -17.19
N ASP A 168 -9.36 -23.84 -17.21
CA ASP A 168 -9.86 -24.58 -18.37
C ASP A 168 -10.84 -25.67 -17.90
N LEU A 169 -12.14 -25.32 -17.82
CA LEU A 169 -13.22 -26.21 -17.41
C LEU A 169 -14.17 -26.50 -18.58
N ILE A 170 -14.47 -27.77 -18.82
CA ILE A 170 -15.31 -28.24 -19.93
C ILE A 170 -16.79 -28.35 -19.52
N ASP A 171 -17.08 -28.60 -18.23
CA ASP A 171 -18.42 -28.98 -17.76
C ASP A 171 -18.78 -28.32 -16.42
N VAL A 172 -18.83 -26.98 -16.40
CA VAL A 172 -19.35 -26.21 -15.25
C VAL A 172 -20.85 -26.50 -15.06
N LYS A 173 -21.29 -26.57 -13.80
CA LYS A 173 -22.65 -26.89 -13.36
C LYS A 173 -23.08 -25.91 -12.26
N PRO A 174 -24.40 -25.75 -12.03
CA PRO A 174 -24.86 -25.02 -10.86
C PRO A 174 -24.33 -25.63 -9.57
N LYS A 175 -23.93 -24.77 -8.63
CA LYS A 175 -23.14 -25.07 -7.41
C LYS A 175 -21.68 -25.46 -7.64
N ASP A 176 -21.15 -25.24 -8.84
CA ASP A 176 -19.69 -25.18 -9.02
C ASP A 176 -19.19 -23.78 -8.66
N GLU A 177 -18.09 -23.76 -7.92
CA GLU A 177 -17.37 -22.55 -7.54
C GLU A 177 -15.89 -22.72 -7.95
N GLY A 178 -15.24 -21.62 -8.29
CA GLY A 178 -13.80 -21.61 -8.51
C GLY A 178 -13.22 -20.26 -8.16
N GLU A 179 -11.94 -20.23 -7.87
CA GLU A 179 -11.30 -19.09 -7.24
C GLU A 179 -9.85 -19.01 -7.71
N THR A 180 -9.34 -17.79 -7.86
CA THR A 180 -7.97 -17.55 -8.29
C THR A 180 -7.43 -16.29 -7.64
N THR A 181 -6.42 -16.43 -6.78
CA THR A 181 -5.59 -15.31 -6.36
C THR A 181 -4.46 -15.12 -7.34
N PHE A 182 -4.25 -13.86 -7.69
CA PHE A 182 -3.16 -13.37 -8.51
C PHE A 182 -2.24 -12.52 -7.63
N SER A 183 -0.98 -12.92 -7.46
CA SER A 183 0.00 -12.15 -6.68
C SER A 183 0.84 -11.30 -7.62
N LEU A 184 0.75 -9.97 -7.46
CA LEU A 184 1.41 -8.99 -8.30
C LEU A 184 2.74 -8.56 -7.69
N HIS A 185 3.82 -9.19 -8.14
CA HIS A 185 5.19 -8.87 -7.73
C HIS A 185 5.69 -7.62 -8.48
N LEU A 186 5.49 -6.45 -7.86
CA LEU A 186 5.88 -5.16 -8.43
C LEU A 186 7.36 -4.87 -8.16
N CYS A 187 8.21 -5.10 -9.16
CA CYS A 187 9.64 -4.88 -9.06
C CYS A 187 10.05 -3.48 -9.56
N GLY A 188 10.81 -2.75 -8.73
CA GLY A 188 11.68 -1.66 -9.19
C GLY A 188 11.28 -0.25 -8.76
N ASN A 189 10.38 0.43 -9.48
CA ASN A 189 9.86 1.75 -9.07
C ASN A 189 8.35 1.68 -8.81
N PRO A 190 7.82 2.65 -8.03
CA PRO A 190 6.39 2.75 -7.80
C PRO A 190 5.59 2.85 -9.10
N SER A 191 4.43 2.17 -9.14
CA SER A 191 3.59 2.04 -10.34
C SER A 191 2.10 2.08 -10.01
N TYR A 192 1.32 2.57 -10.97
CA TYR A 192 -0.13 2.34 -11.00
C TYR A 192 -0.39 0.92 -11.49
N LEU A 193 -1.32 0.20 -10.85
CA LEU A 193 -1.74 -1.16 -11.21
C LEU A 193 -3.19 -1.14 -11.69
N ASP A 194 -3.48 -1.79 -12.81
CA ASP A 194 -4.85 -2.02 -13.29
C ASP A 194 -5.05 -3.50 -13.70
N MET A 195 -6.23 -4.04 -13.44
CA MET A 195 -6.71 -5.33 -13.95
C MET A 195 -7.54 -5.11 -15.22
N ARG A 196 -7.53 -6.09 -16.12
CA ARG A 196 -8.27 -6.06 -17.39
C ARG A 196 -8.97 -7.39 -17.62
N PRO A 197 -10.25 -7.51 -17.22
CA PRO A 197 -11.07 -8.67 -17.57
C PRO A 197 -11.45 -8.56 -19.05
N ILE A 198 -11.25 -9.64 -19.82
CA ILE A 198 -11.47 -9.70 -21.26
C ILE A 198 -12.36 -10.89 -21.57
N LEU A 199 -13.59 -10.66 -22.04
CA LEU A 199 -14.48 -11.70 -22.55
C LEU A 199 -14.23 -11.90 -24.05
N ASP A 200 -13.35 -12.86 -24.38
CA ASP A 200 -12.94 -13.17 -25.75
C ASP A 200 -14.05 -13.83 -26.59
N GLU A 201 -14.84 -14.71 -25.98
CA GLU A 201 -15.98 -15.37 -26.65
C GLU A 201 -17.10 -15.69 -25.64
N SER A 202 -18.36 -15.50 -26.03
CA SER A 202 -19.53 -16.08 -25.35
C SER A 202 -20.37 -16.82 -26.39
N LEU A 203 -20.53 -18.13 -26.20
CA LEU A 203 -21.16 -19.03 -27.16
C LEU A 203 -22.34 -19.78 -26.55
N GLU A 204 -23.44 -19.76 -27.28
CA GLU A 204 -24.66 -20.59 -27.09
C GLU A 204 -24.45 -22.10 -27.33
N ASN A 205 -23.40 -22.46 -28.07
CA ASN A 205 -23.13 -23.83 -28.53
C ASN A 205 -24.34 -24.61 -29.13
N MET A 206 -25.06 -25.42 -28.34
CA MET A 206 -26.05 -26.40 -28.82
C MET A 206 -27.24 -26.59 -27.88
N ARG A 207 -28.13 -25.61 -27.87
CA ARG A 207 -29.45 -25.61 -27.22
C ARG A 207 -30.18 -26.97 -27.19
N TYR A 208 -30.37 -27.50 -25.99
CA TYR A 208 -31.13 -28.70 -25.66
C TYR A 208 -32.49 -28.38 -25.01
N GLU A 209 -33.21 -29.42 -24.59
CA GLU A 209 -34.57 -29.28 -24.04
C GLU A 209 -34.63 -28.46 -22.73
N PRO A 210 -33.66 -28.53 -21.79
CA PRO A 210 -33.69 -27.69 -20.60
C PRO A 210 -33.67 -26.19 -20.92
N GLU A 211 -32.70 -25.71 -21.72
CA GLU A 211 -32.57 -24.28 -22.10
C GLU A 211 -33.82 -23.78 -22.85
N THR A 212 -34.27 -24.56 -23.84
CA THR A 212 -35.50 -24.23 -24.61
C THR A 212 -36.80 -24.32 -23.80
N THR A 213 -36.77 -24.93 -22.61
CA THR A 213 -37.90 -24.98 -21.66
C THR A 213 -37.82 -23.84 -20.65
N ALA A 214 -36.61 -23.52 -20.17
CA ALA A 214 -36.30 -22.35 -19.34
C ALA A 214 -36.60 -21.02 -20.04
N GLY A 215 -36.67 -21.04 -21.38
CA GLY A 215 -37.16 -19.92 -22.18
C GLY A 215 -36.07 -19.09 -22.83
N ASP A 216 -34.84 -19.60 -22.91
CA ASP A 216 -33.82 -19.02 -23.77
C ASP A 216 -34.40 -18.84 -25.19
N THR A 217 -34.05 -17.74 -25.85
CA THR A 217 -34.38 -17.51 -27.27
C THR A 217 -33.17 -17.05 -28.09
N SER A 218 -31.97 -17.18 -27.54
CA SER A 218 -30.75 -16.64 -28.11
C SER A 218 -30.28 -17.49 -29.32
N PRO A 219 -29.76 -16.86 -30.38
CA PRO A 219 -29.42 -17.60 -31.60
C PRO A 219 -27.93 -17.94 -31.72
N SER A 220 -27.07 -17.48 -30.82
CA SER A 220 -25.60 -17.56 -30.99
C SER A 220 -24.72 -17.03 -29.85
N VAL A 221 -25.24 -16.19 -28.95
CA VAL A 221 -24.45 -15.59 -27.85
C VAL A 221 -24.99 -16.15 -26.57
N GLY A 222 -24.15 -16.80 -25.77
CA GLY A 222 -24.56 -17.44 -24.53
C GLY A 222 -24.84 -16.45 -23.41
N GLU A 223 -25.69 -16.88 -22.49
CA GLU A 223 -26.15 -16.15 -21.31
C GLU A 223 -25.24 -16.32 -20.08
N LEU A 224 -24.36 -17.34 -20.04
CA LEU A 224 -23.55 -17.71 -18.87
C LEU A 224 -22.82 -16.55 -18.17
N ALA A 225 -22.25 -15.58 -18.90
CA ALA A 225 -21.56 -14.44 -18.30
C ALA A 225 -22.46 -13.57 -17.40
N GLU A 226 -23.78 -13.54 -17.65
CA GLU A 226 -24.73 -12.78 -16.84
C GLU A 226 -25.24 -13.57 -15.62
N TYR A 227 -25.09 -14.90 -15.61
CA TYR A 227 -25.50 -15.79 -14.52
C TYR A 227 -24.33 -16.23 -13.62
N LEU A 228 -23.10 -16.13 -14.11
CA LEU A 228 -21.90 -16.37 -13.33
C LEU A 228 -21.68 -15.18 -12.38
N HIS A 229 -21.87 -15.40 -11.08
CA HIS A 229 -21.48 -14.42 -10.07
C HIS A 229 -19.96 -14.38 -9.99
N VAL A 230 -19.39 -13.19 -9.82
CA VAL A 230 -17.98 -13.01 -9.48
C VAL A 230 -17.81 -12.05 -8.31
N SER A 231 -16.83 -12.35 -7.46
CA SER A 231 -16.30 -11.46 -6.42
C SER A 231 -14.83 -11.20 -6.74
N LEU A 232 -14.43 -9.94 -6.77
CA LEU A 232 -13.05 -9.49 -6.90
C LEU A 232 -12.70 -8.71 -5.64
N TRP A 233 -11.58 -9.01 -4.99
CA TRP A 233 -11.10 -8.33 -3.80
C TRP A 233 -9.59 -8.14 -3.81
N TYR A 234 -9.09 -7.25 -2.95
CA TYR A 234 -7.68 -7.24 -2.57
C TYR A 234 -7.48 -8.28 -1.46
N ASP A 235 -6.70 -9.30 -1.81
CA ASP A 235 -6.37 -10.45 -0.97
C ASP A 235 -5.13 -10.06 -0.13
N VAL A 236 -5.23 -10.15 1.20
CA VAL A 236 -4.30 -9.46 2.13
C VAL A 236 -3.11 -10.33 2.53
N ASP A 237 -3.36 -11.62 2.75
CA ASP A 237 -2.35 -12.61 3.16
C ASP A 237 -1.88 -13.50 1.99
N CYS A 238 -2.51 -13.35 0.82
CA CYS A 238 -2.29 -14.13 -0.40
C CYS A 238 -2.70 -15.60 -0.27
N ASP A 239 -3.54 -16.00 0.70
CA ASP A 239 -3.80 -17.41 0.99
C ASP A 239 -4.63 -18.13 -0.11
N ASN A 240 -5.33 -17.35 -0.97
CA ASN A 240 -6.37 -17.80 -1.89
C ASN A 240 -7.54 -18.46 -1.13
N PHE A 241 -8.26 -17.58 -0.45
CA PHE A 241 -9.58 -17.67 0.17
C PHE A 241 -10.18 -16.27 0.18
N LYS A 242 -11.41 -16.10 0.69
CA LYS A 242 -11.97 -14.78 0.98
C LYS A 242 -12.39 -14.70 2.43
N ASP A 243 -11.74 -13.82 3.20
CA ASP A 243 -12.07 -13.60 4.62
C ASP A 243 -12.99 -12.39 4.86
N GLY A 244 -13.81 -12.50 5.92
CA GLY A 244 -14.73 -11.48 6.43
C GLY A 244 -15.68 -10.80 5.42
N GLY A 245 -16.03 -9.52 5.67
CA GLY A 245 -16.94 -8.70 4.84
C GLY A 245 -18.17 -8.16 5.57
N GLU A 246 -19.19 -7.67 4.83
CA GLU A 246 -20.41 -7.07 5.42
C GLU A 246 -21.22 -8.04 6.31
N ASP A 247 -21.12 -9.35 6.05
CA ASP A 247 -21.75 -10.41 6.86
C ASP A 247 -20.90 -10.86 8.06
N ALA A 248 -19.66 -10.36 8.22
CA ALA A 248 -18.81 -10.70 9.35
C ALA A 248 -19.38 -10.13 10.66
N CYS A 249 -19.53 -10.98 11.67
CA CYS A 249 -19.88 -10.56 13.02
C CYS A 249 -18.86 -11.13 14.00
N ALA A 250 -18.06 -10.26 14.61
CA ALA A 250 -16.98 -10.66 15.52
C ALA A 250 -16.98 -9.82 16.81
N ASP A 251 -16.85 -10.50 17.95
CA ASP A 251 -16.53 -9.92 19.25
C ASP A 251 -15.02 -10.12 19.52
N VAL A 252 -14.27 -9.02 19.63
CA VAL A 252 -12.80 -9.02 19.73
C VAL A 252 -12.32 -8.54 21.10
N ALA A 253 -11.44 -9.30 21.73
CA ALA A 253 -10.74 -8.91 22.95
C ALA A 253 -9.26 -8.66 22.66
N ILE A 254 -8.86 -7.39 22.65
CA ILE A 254 -7.47 -6.98 22.45
C ILE A 254 -6.77 -7.01 23.81
N ILE A 255 -5.82 -7.94 23.97
CA ILE A 255 -5.04 -8.15 25.20
C ILE A 255 -3.65 -7.56 25.03
N LEU A 256 -3.36 -6.49 25.79
CA LEU A 256 -2.06 -5.82 25.83
C LEU A 256 -1.29 -6.13 27.12
N ASP A 257 -0.12 -6.75 26.97
CA ASP A 257 0.88 -6.86 28.03
C ASP A 257 1.37 -5.47 28.48
N LYS A 258 1.09 -5.10 29.73
CA LYS A 258 1.63 -3.91 30.41
C LYS A 258 2.70 -4.26 31.45
N SER A 259 3.30 -5.44 31.36
CA SER A 259 4.33 -5.88 32.30
C SER A 259 5.58 -4.99 32.27
N GLY A 260 6.36 -5.03 33.35
CA GLY A 260 7.59 -4.24 33.46
C GLY A 260 8.68 -4.57 32.43
N SER A 261 8.55 -5.66 31.66
CA SER A 261 9.44 -5.95 30.54
C SER A 261 9.18 -5.11 29.29
N MET A 262 8.01 -4.46 29.16
CA MET A 262 7.65 -3.64 28.00
C MET A 262 8.40 -2.29 27.91
N ASP A 263 8.97 -1.81 29.02
CA ASP A 263 9.66 -0.51 29.15
C ASP A 263 11.19 -0.61 29.21
N ASN A 264 11.76 -1.80 28.95
CA ASN A 264 13.19 -2.06 29.07
C ASN A 264 14.03 -1.57 27.87
N ASP A 265 14.00 -0.27 27.58
CA ASP A 265 14.93 0.29 26.61
C ASP A 265 16.31 0.56 27.24
N THR A 266 17.38 -0.01 26.68
CA THR A 266 18.67 -0.15 27.37
C THR A 266 19.62 1.05 27.21
N GLY A 267 19.14 2.20 26.72
CA GLY A 267 20.00 3.32 26.35
C GLY A 267 19.39 4.73 26.30
N SER A 268 19.20 5.37 27.47
CA SER A 268 19.19 6.84 27.69
C SER A 268 18.14 7.72 26.98
N ASP A 269 17.25 8.29 27.79
CA ASP A 269 16.51 9.55 27.57
C ASP A 269 15.73 9.70 26.24
N ALA A 270 14.80 8.78 25.99
CA ALA A 270 13.54 9.03 25.29
C ALA A 270 12.41 8.20 25.96
N THR A 271 11.15 8.51 25.66
CA THR A 271 10.01 7.60 25.95
C THR A 271 10.28 6.24 25.32
N SER A 272 9.94 5.16 26.01
CA SER A 272 10.23 3.78 25.58
C SER A 272 9.55 3.49 24.24
N VAL A 273 10.36 3.39 23.18
CA VAL A 273 9.87 3.19 21.80
C VAL A 273 9.04 1.91 21.73
N LYS A 274 9.56 0.81 22.29
CA LYS A 274 8.85 -0.47 22.39
C LYS A 274 7.45 -0.35 22.99
N TRP A 275 7.31 0.38 24.09
CA TRP A 275 6.01 0.55 24.76
C TRP A 275 5.06 1.40 23.91
N ASN A 276 5.54 2.51 23.37
CA ASN A 276 4.75 3.39 22.51
C ASN A 276 4.26 2.65 21.25
N SER A 277 5.12 1.94 20.52
CA SER A 277 4.73 1.20 19.31
C SER A 277 3.69 0.11 19.59
N ALA A 278 3.67 -0.48 20.80
CA ALA A 278 2.61 -1.41 21.21
C ALA A 278 1.28 -0.71 21.51
N LEU A 279 1.29 0.52 22.05
CA LEU A 279 0.10 1.35 22.18
C LEU A 279 -0.42 1.79 20.81
N ASP A 280 0.48 2.23 19.92
CA ASP A 280 0.15 2.68 18.57
C ASP A 280 -0.46 1.54 17.75
N GLY A 281 0.11 0.32 17.81
CA GLY A 281 -0.45 -0.86 17.15
C GLY A 281 -1.85 -1.27 17.65
N VAL A 282 -2.10 -1.22 18.97
CA VAL A 282 -3.45 -1.44 19.52
C VAL A 282 -4.42 -0.34 19.08
N SER A 283 -3.95 0.90 18.92
CA SER A 283 -4.76 1.99 18.36
C SER A 283 -5.10 1.73 16.89
N THR A 284 -4.14 1.30 16.07
CA THR A 284 -4.37 0.92 14.66
C THR A 284 -5.47 -0.13 14.56
N LEU A 285 -5.33 -1.27 15.25
CA LEU A 285 -6.33 -2.33 15.24
C LEU A 285 -7.72 -1.83 15.68
N ALA A 286 -7.79 -1.04 16.76
CA ALA A 286 -9.09 -0.51 17.22
C ALA A 286 -9.76 0.43 16.20
N ASN A 287 -8.99 1.24 15.47
CA ASN A 287 -9.54 2.11 14.41
C ASN A 287 -9.99 1.30 13.18
N GLU A 288 -9.26 0.25 12.80
CA GLU A 288 -9.64 -0.63 11.69
C GLU A 288 -10.92 -1.43 12.00
N LEU A 289 -11.02 -2.00 13.21
CA LEU A 289 -12.24 -2.70 13.65
C LEU A 289 -13.45 -1.75 13.74
N GLU A 290 -13.28 -0.46 14.09
CA GLU A 290 -14.36 0.54 14.06
C GLU A 290 -14.70 1.01 12.63
N ALA A 291 -13.75 0.93 11.69
CA ALA A 291 -13.95 1.30 10.28
C ALA A 291 -14.58 0.17 9.43
N SER A 292 -14.68 -1.04 9.96
CA SER A 292 -15.30 -2.19 9.30
C SER A 292 -16.73 -1.92 8.83
N SER A 293 -17.10 -2.53 7.70
CA SER A 293 -18.49 -2.62 7.25
C SER A 293 -19.27 -3.78 7.91
N GLY A 294 -18.57 -4.72 8.57
CA GLY A 294 -19.16 -5.81 9.34
C GLY A 294 -19.63 -5.38 10.74
N ASP A 295 -20.40 -6.23 11.41
CA ASP A 295 -20.92 -5.98 12.77
C ASP A 295 -19.87 -6.37 13.83
N ILE A 296 -18.81 -5.57 13.95
CA ILE A 296 -17.68 -5.86 14.85
C ILE A 296 -17.79 -5.07 16.16
N GLN A 297 -17.58 -5.75 17.29
CA GLN A 297 -17.41 -5.13 18.61
C GLN A 297 -16.02 -5.47 19.13
N PHE A 298 -15.36 -4.54 19.83
CA PHE A 298 -14.07 -4.80 20.47
C PHE A 298 -13.97 -4.27 21.90
N SER A 299 -13.01 -4.80 22.65
CA SER A 299 -12.67 -4.43 24.03
C SER A 299 -11.16 -4.37 24.22
N LEU A 300 -10.69 -3.49 25.10
CA LEU A 300 -9.29 -3.43 25.55
C LEU A 300 -9.17 -4.10 26.92
N ILE A 301 -8.26 -5.06 27.03
CA ILE A 301 -7.83 -5.70 28.27
C ILE A 301 -6.33 -5.49 28.39
N THR A 302 -5.86 -5.08 29.57
CA THR A 302 -4.42 -4.95 29.84
C THR A 302 -4.03 -5.79 31.03
N TYR A 303 -2.79 -6.29 31.10
CA TYR A 303 -2.37 -7.13 32.22
C TYR A 303 -0.92 -6.96 32.65
N ASP A 304 -0.70 -7.15 33.94
CA ASP A 304 0.63 -7.26 34.56
C ASP A 304 0.71 -8.48 35.50
N ASN A 305 0.69 -8.25 36.82
CA ASN A 305 0.44 -9.26 37.86
C ASN A 305 -1.04 -9.67 37.97
N ILE A 306 -1.93 -8.93 37.29
CA ILE A 306 -3.39 -9.11 37.23
C ILE A 306 -3.89 -8.55 35.89
N ALA A 307 -5.05 -9.00 35.42
CA ALA A 307 -5.73 -8.44 34.26
C ALA A 307 -6.80 -7.41 34.64
N ASP A 308 -6.86 -6.33 33.88
CA ASP A 308 -7.82 -5.23 33.98
C ASP A 308 -8.59 -5.14 32.64
N ARG A 309 -9.92 -5.20 32.64
CA ARG A 309 -10.73 -4.78 31.47
C ARG A 309 -10.80 -3.25 31.47
N ASN A 310 -10.17 -2.62 30.50
CA ASN A 310 -10.10 -1.16 30.36
C ASN A 310 -11.33 -0.58 29.67
N THR A 311 -11.81 -1.24 28.61
CA THR A 311 -13.08 -0.89 27.95
C THR A 311 -14.02 -2.11 27.91
N ASP A 312 -15.31 -1.86 28.08
CA ASP A 312 -16.35 -2.87 27.84
C ASP A 312 -16.43 -3.16 26.33
N LEU A 313 -16.83 -4.38 25.97
CA LEU A 313 -17.04 -4.80 24.58
C LEU A 313 -18.09 -3.90 23.88
N GLY A 314 -17.74 -3.35 22.72
CA GLY A 314 -18.60 -2.46 21.95
C GLY A 314 -18.44 -0.96 22.26
N GLU A 315 -17.39 -0.57 23.00
CA GLU A 315 -16.91 0.82 23.05
C GLU A 315 -16.11 1.18 21.77
N ASN A 316 -15.91 2.48 21.49
CA ASN A 316 -15.23 2.96 20.28
C ASN A 316 -13.71 3.12 20.42
N ALA A 317 -13.00 3.29 19.29
CA ALA A 317 -11.54 3.45 19.27
C ALA A 317 -11.09 4.69 20.04
N ALA A 318 -11.91 5.76 20.08
CA ALA A 318 -11.62 6.95 20.89
C ALA A 318 -11.67 6.68 22.42
N ALA A 319 -12.49 5.74 22.87
CA ALA A 319 -12.50 5.27 24.26
C ALA A 319 -11.25 4.42 24.56
N VAL A 320 -10.90 3.51 23.64
CA VAL A 320 -9.65 2.71 23.72
C VAL A 320 -8.42 3.63 23.81
N GLN A 321 -8.28 4.61 22.90
CA GLN A 321 -7.19 5.59 22.93
C GLN A 321 -7.12 6.36 24.25
N THR A 322 -8.27 6.74 24.83
CA THR A 322 -8.33 7.44 26.11
C THR A 322 -7.76 6.61 27.26
N GLU A 323 -7.97 5.28 27.24
CA GLU A 323 -7.37 4.36 28.20
C GLU A 323 -5.88 4.18 27.92
N LEU A 324 -5.47 3.93 26.67
CA LEU A 324 -4.06 3.80 26.24
C LEU A 324 -3.20 4.99 26.69
N ASP A 325 -3.66 6.23 26.48
CA ASP A 325 -3.02 7.49 26.91
C ASP A 325 -2.73 7.55 28.43
N SER A 326 -3.41 6.73 29.23
CA SER A 326 -3.31 6.70 30.69
C SER A 326 -2.46 5.54 31.24
N LEU A 327 -2.14 4.55 30.41
CA LEU A 327 -1.44 3.34 30.82
C LEU A 327 0.02 3.61 31.21
N SER A 328 0.54 2.72 32.05
CA SER A 328 1.96 2.66 32.39
C SER A 328 2.37 1.23 32.63
N SER A 329 3.50 0.83 32.08
CA SER A 329 4.10 -0.48 32.27
C SER A 329 4.61 -0.73 33.71
N GLY A 330 4.48 -1.94 34.22
CA GLY A 330 4.98 -2.36 35.53
C GLY A 330 4.58 -3.80 35.89
N GLY A 331 4.95 -4.28 37.08
CA GLY A 331 4.52 -5.62 37.55
C GLY A 331 5.20 -6.82 36.88
N THR A 332 4.55 -7.98 36.99
CA THR A 332 4.93 -9.30 36.41
C THR A 332 4.11 -9.57 35.13
N THR A 333 4.10 -10.82 34.63
CA THR A 333 3.39 -11.20 33.39
C THR A 333 2.49 -12.42 33.66
N ASP A 334 1.19 -12.18 33.88
CA ASP A 334 0.15 -13.20 34.09
C ASP A 334 -0.77 -13.31 32.85
N ILE A 335 -0.32 -14.11 31.88
CA ILE A 335 -1.05 -14.37 30.63
C ILE A 335 -2.35 -15.16 30.90
N ALA A 336 -2.40 -15.95 31.98
CA ALA A 336 -3.54 -16.81 32.27
C ALA A 336 -4.73 -15.99 32.79
N ASP A 337 -4.52 -15.00 33.66
CA ASP A 337 -5.59 -14.11 34.14
C ASP A 337 -6.16 -13.27 32.98
N SER A 338 -5.33 -12.77 32.06
CA SER A 338 -5.80 -11.99 30.89
C SER A 338 -6.65 -12.82 29.92
N ILE A 339 -6.27 -14.06 29.65
CA ILE A 339 -7.07 -14.99 28.84
C ILE A 339 -8.42 -15.28 29.52
N ASN A 340 -8.45 -15.41 30.84
CA ASN A 340 -9.71 -15.63 31.56
C ASN A 340 -10.62 -14.39 31.53
N VAL A 341 -10.11 -13.17 31.74
CA VAL A 341 -10.91 -11.93 31.62
C VAL A 341 -11.45 -11.75 30.20
N ALA A 342 -10.66 -12.05 29.17
CA ALA A 342 -11.13 -12.00 27.78
C ALA A 342 -12.23 -13.04 27.50
N ARG A 343 -12.05 -14.27 28.00
CA ARG A 343 -13.07 -15.31 27.90
C ARG A 343 -14.35 -14.96 28.66
N GLU A 344 -14.26 -14.33 29.83
CA GLU A 344 -15.44 -13.80 30.55
C GLU A 344 -16.19 -12.80 29.66
N GLU A 345 -15.48 -11.81 29.12
CA GLU A 345 -16.06 -10.74 28.30
C GLU A 345 -16.70 -11.26 27.00
N LEU A 346 -16.04 -12.19 26.29
CA LEU A 346 -16.52 -12.75 25.02
C LEU A 346 -17.62 -13.81 25.17
N THR A 347 -17.87 -14.35 26.37
CA THR A 347 -18.87 -15.41 26.59
C THR A 347 -20.02 -15.02 27.53
N GLY A 348 -19.94 -13.85 28.17
CA GLY A 348 -20.89 -13.42 29.20
C GLY A 348 -20.90 -14.31 30.46
N VAL A 349 -19.98 -15.28 30.56
CA VAL A 349 -19.88 -16.22 31.68
C VAL A 349 -18.89 -15.68 32.71
N ASP A 350 -19.40 -15.42 33.92
CA ASP A 350 -18.64 -15.12 35.14
C ASP A 350 -17.74 -16.33 35.51
N ILE A 351 -16.43 -16.22 35.30
CA ILE A 351 -15.40 -17.22 35.66
C ILE A 351 -14.85 -16.81 37.04
N VAL A 352 -13.69 -17.32 37.45
CA VAL A 352 -13.00 -16.90 38.68
C VAL A 352 -11.63 -16.36 38.27
N THR A 353 -11.59 -15.08 37.92
CA THR A 353 -10.38 -14.28 37.73
C THR A 353 -9.82 -13.78 39.06
N ASP A 354 -8.52 -13.46 39.12
CA ASP A 354 -7.88 -13.03 40.37
C ASP A 354 -8.31 -11.60 40.80
N ASN A 355 -8.92 -10.84 39.87
CA ASN A 355 -9.47 -9.50 40.09
C ASN A 355 -11.00 -9.39 40.26
N ASP A 356 -11.78 -10.48 40.12
CA ASP A 356 -13.27 -10.49 40.23
C ASP A 356 -13.93 -9.55 39.19
N VAL A 357 -13.46 -9.59 37.93
CA VAL A 357 -13.88 -8.72 36.82
C VAL A 357 -15.11 -9.29 36.10
N SER A 358 -16.32 -8.98 36.58
CA SER A 358 -17.53 -9.46 35.90
C SER A 358 -17.64 -8.92 34.45
N PRO A 359 -18.12 -9.73 33.49
CA PRO A 359 -18.28 -9.33 32.08
C PRO A 359 -19.25 -8.15 31.90
N SER A 360 -19.09 -7.39 30.81
CA SER A 360 -20.01 -6.29 30.46
C SER A 360 -21.44 -6.78 30.20
N GLY A 361 -21.57 -7.97 29.59
CA GLY A 361 -22.84 -8.53 29.12
C GLY A 361 -23.28 -7.99 27.74
N ASN A 362 -22.32 -7.49 26.94
CA ASN A 362 -22.50 -7.08 25.55
C ASN A 362 -22.11 -8.20 24.55
N ASP A 363 -21.80 -9.40 25.05
CA ASP A 363 -21.44 -10.58 24.26
C ASP A 363 -22.58 -11.02 23.32
N ARG A 364 -22.21 -11.49 22.13
CA ARG A 364 -23.14 -11.97 21.09
C ARG A 364 -22.96 -13.47 20.88
N ASP A 365 -24.04 -14.22 21.12
CA ASP A 365 -24.06 -15.69 21.03
C ASP A 365 -23.82 -16.22 19.59
N ASP A 366 -24.24 -15.47 18.57
CA ASP A 366 -24.25 -15.88 17.15
C ASP A 366 -23.05 -15.31 16.35
N CYS A 367 -22.06 -14.70 17.01
CA CYS A 367 -20.92 -14.03 16.39
C CYS A 367 -19.58 -14.69 16.80
N ASP A 368 -18.57 -14.58 15.94
CA ASP A 368 -17.24 -15.14 16.16
C ASP A 368 -16.52 -14.42 17.31
N LYS A 369 -15.62 -15.14 17.98
CA LYS A 369 -15.05 -14.71 19.27
C LYS A 369 -13.54 -14.75 19.18
N ILE A 370 -12.91 -13.59 19.15
CA ILE A 370 -11.51 -13.45 18.76
C ILE A 370 -10.72 -12.78 19.88
N VAL A 371 -9.55 -13.33 20.20
CA VAL A 371 -8.57 -12.73 21.09
C VAL A 371 -7.34 -12.36 20.30
N VAL A 372 -6.90 -11.10 20.40
CA VAL A 372 -5.62 -10.63 19.87
C VAL A 372 -4.70 -10.36 21.06
N LEU A 373 -3.72 -11.24 21.29
CA LEU A 373 -2.88 -11.24 22.49
C LEU A 373 -1.44 -10.86 22.18
N LEU A 374 -1.01 -9.70 22.66
CA LEU A 374 0.38 -9.27 22.62
C LEU A 374 1.11 -9.57 23.93
N THR A 375 2.35 -10.08 23.85
CA THR A 375 3.29 -10.11 24.97
C THR A 375 4.74 -10.04 24.52
N ASN A 376 5.61 -9.57 25.42
CA ASN A 376 7.05 -9.62 25.21
C ASN A 376 7.81 -10.56 26.16
N GLY A 377 7.08 -11.36 26.94
CA GLY A 377 7.64 -12.07 28.08
C GLY A 377 7.38 -13.57 28.10
N ASN A 378 7.92 -14.19 29.14
CA ASN A 378 7.50 -15.51 29.59
C ASN A 378 6.43 -15.32 30.67
N PRO A 379 5.35 -16.14 30.72
CA PRO A 379 4.44 -16.15 31.86
C PRO A 379 5.26 -16.45 33.13
N ASN A 380 5.20 -15.53 34.10
CA ASN A 380 6.06 -15.56 35.28
C ASN A 380 5.31 -15.32 36.61
N ASP A 381 4.00 -15.09 36.52
CA ASP A 381 3.03 -15.14 37.61
C ASP A 381 1.82 -16.00 37.19
N GLY A 382 0.87 -16.20 38.10
CA GLY A 382 -0.44 -16.72 37.73
C GLY A 382 -0.60 -18.24 37.59
N ALA A 383 -1.63 -18.60 36.83
CA ALA A 383 -1.95 -19.97 36.43
C ALA A 383 -1.19 -20.38 35.15
N ASP A 384 -1.47 -21.57 34.63
CA ASP A 384 -0.87 -22.02 33.38
C ASP A 384 -1.63 -21.41 32.18
N ALA A 385 -0.89 -20.75 31.29
CA ALA A 385 -1.47 -20.02 30.16
C ALA A 385 -1.97 -20.95 29.04
N GLU A 386 -1.35 -22.12 28.87
CA GLU A 386 -1.79 -23.12 27.89
C GLU A 386 -3.11 -23.75 28.35
N ASP A 387 -3.24 -24.10 29.64
CA ASP A 387 -4.51 -24.59 30.24
C ASP A 387 -5.65 -23.56 30.10
N ALA A 388 -5.33 -22.25 30.18
CA ALA A 388 -6.32 -21.17 30.01
C ALA A 388 -6.75 -21.01 28.54
N ALA A 389 -5.80 -21.01 27.62
CA ALA A 389 -6.05 -20.94 26.18
C ALA A 389 -6.85 -22.15 25.68
N ASP A 390 -6.49 -23.38 26.10
CA ASP A 390 -7.25 -24.59 25.78
C ASP A 390 -8.70 -24.51 26.27
N ALA A 391 -8.94 -23.90 27.42
CA ALA A 391 -10.29 -23.74 27.97
C ALA A 391 -11.11 -22.66 27.26
N ALA A 392 -10.47 -21.65 26.66
CA ALA A 392 -11.10 -20.63 25.82
C ALA A 392 -11.37 -21.15 24.40
N LYS A 393 -10.39 -21.81 23.77
CA LYS A 393 -10.54 -22.50 22.48
C LYS A 393 -11.65 -23.56 22.51
N ALA A 394 -11.83 -24.24 23.65
CA ALA A 394 -12.94 -25.18 23.85
C ALA A 394 -14.35 -24.55 23.88
N ASP A 395 -14.45 -23.23 24.12
CA ASP A 395 -15.70 -22.47 24.05
C ASP A 395 -15.90 -21.80 22.67
N GLY A 396 -14.99 -22.04 21.70
CA GLY A 396 -15.06 -21.48 20.35
C GLY A 396 -14.33 -20.14 20.18
N ILE A 397 -13.43 -19.77 21.11
CA ILE A 397 -12.64 -18.54 20.99
C ILE A 397 -11.40 -18.79 20.15
N GLU A 398 -11.19 -17.96 19.13
CA GLU A 398 -9.99 -17.92 18.30
C GLU A 398 -8.88 -17.03 18.91
N PHE A 399 -7.62 -17.42 18.72
CA PHE A 399 -6.46 -16.70 19.23
C PHE A 399 -5.50 -16.31 18.12
N TYR A 400 -5.30 -15.00 17.98
CA TYR A 400 -4.17 -14.35 17.33
C TYR A 400 -3.16 -13.95 18.43
N THR A 401 -1.88 -14.31 18.28
CA THR A 401 -0.84 -14.01 19.26
C THR A 401 0.30 -13.23 18.64
N ILE A 402 0.87 -12.26 19.36
CA ILE A 402 1.96 -11.40 18.90
C ILE A 402 3.14 -11.53 19.85
N ALA A 403 4.19 -12.22 19.39
CA ALA A 403 5.47 -12.37 20.09
C ALA A 403 6.35 -11.16 19.84
N TYR A 404 6.36 -10.20 20.77
CA TYR A 404 6.97 -8.89 20.52
C TYR A 404 8.42 -8.77 21.02
N GLY A 405 9.38 -8.90 20.10
CA GLY A 405 10.82 -8.79 20.36
C GLY A 405 11.44 -10.01 21.05
N SER A 406 12.77 -10.04 21.14
CA SER A 406 13.53 -11.29 21.40
C SER A 406 13.38 -11.93 22.78
N ASP A 407 12.70 -11.27 23.72
CA ASP A 407 12.46 -11.80 25.08
C ASP A 407 11.11 -12.55 25.18
N ALA A 408 10.27 -12.47 24.13
CA ALA A 408 8.98 -13.17 24.04
C ALA A 408 9.18 -14.69 23.96
N ASN A 409 8.28 -15.45 24.59
CA ASN A 409 8.29 -16.91 24.49
C ASN A 409 7.43 -17.37 23.29
N GLN A 410 8.08 -17.46 22.11
CA GLN A 410 7.47 -17.92 20.86
C GLN A 410 6.82 -19.31 21.01
N ASP A 411 7.52 -20.29 21.59
CA ASP A 411 6.99 -21.65 21.82
C ASP A 411 5.62 -21.67 22.54
N ILE A 412 5.39 -20.74 23.48
CA ILE A 412 4.12 -20.62 24.23
C ILE A 412 3.07 -19.84 23.43
N LEU A 413 3.46 -18.85 22.62
CA LEU A 413 2.51 -18.07 21.83
C LEU A 413 2.00 -18.83 20.61
N GLU A 414 2.86 -19.64 20.00
CA GLU A 414 2.50 -20.65 18.98
C GLU A 414 1.54 -21.72 19.54
N SER A 415 1.63 -22.07 20.84
CA SER A 415 0.70 -23.05 21.45
C SER A 415 -0.61 -22.43 21.94
N ILE A 416 -0.62 -21.14 22.31
CA ILE A 416 -1.82 -20.37 22.63
C ILE A 416 -2.65 -20.06 21.38
N ALA A 417 -2.02 -19.72 20.26
CA ALA A 417 -2.67 -19.44 18.98
C ALA A 417 -3.62 -20.57 18.51
N SER A 418 -4.60 -20.22 17.67
CA SER A 418 -5.54 -21.21 17.11
C SER A 418 -4.93 -22.04 15.97
N SER A 419 -4.22 -21.38 15.06
CA SER A 419 -3.32 -21.98 14.06
C SER A 419 -1.89 -21.51 14.32
N PRO A 420 -0.83 -22.21 13.84
CA PRO A 420 0.51 -21.64 13.75
C PRO A 420 0.56 -20.32 12.97
N ASP A 421 -0.38 -20.12 12.06
CA ASP A 421 -0.48 -18.95 11.21
C ASP A 421 -0.99 -17.71 11.98
N ASN A 422 -1.86 -17.92 12.98
CA ASN A 422 -2.29 -16.86 13.90
C ASN A 422 -1.20 -16.49 14.93
N ALA A 423 0.04 -16.97 14.81
CA ALA A 423 1.15 -16.73 15.75
C ALA A 423 2.23 -15.81 15.13
N PHE A 424 2.04 -14.50 15.30
CA PHE A 424 2.86 -13.45 14.72
C PHE A 424 4.14 -13.21 15.53
N ILE A 425 5.23 -12.88 14.84
CA ILE A 425 6.53 -12.59 15.45
C ILE A 425 7.03 -11.24 14.96
N SER A 426 7.12 -10.26 15.87
CA SER A 426 7.69 -8.93 15.58
C SER A 426 9.12 -8.82 16.12
N GLY A 427 10.03 -8.27 15.31
CA GLY A 427 11.46 -8.22 15.57
C GLY A 427 11.89 -7.25 16.68
N LEU A 428 13.21 -7.13 16.86
CA LEU A 428 13.80 -6.01 17.62
C LEU A 428 14.47 -4.96 16.72
N ASP A 429 14.64 -5.26 15.44
CA ASP A 429 15.49 -4.48 14.55
C ASP A 429 14.71 -3.44 13.72
N ASP A 430 13.38 -3.56 13.61
CA ASP A 430 12.45 -2.51 13.20
C ASP A 430 11.27 -2.40 14.20
N PHE A 431 10.96 -1.17 14.64
CA PHE A 431 9.87 -0.90 15.59
C PHE A 431 8.55 -0.55 14.89
N ASP A 432 8.57 -0.41 13.57
CA ASP A 432 7.39 -0.16 12.73
C ASP A 432 6.67 -1.48 12.37
N ASP A 433 7.36 -2.63 12.38
CA ASP A 433 6.84 -4.00 12.16
C ASP A 433 5.54 -4.31 12.95
N ILE A 434 5.44 -3.82 14.19
CA ILE A 434 4.31 -4.13 15.08
C ILE A 434 3.00 -3.49 14.61
N ILE A 435 3.07 -2.32 13.98
CA ILE A 435 1.88 -1.64 13.45
C ILE A 435 1.36 -2.39 12.22
N GLU A 436 2.27 -2.87 11.37
CA GLU A 436 1.95 -3.74 10.23
C GLU A 436 1.31 -5.06 10.68
N VAL A 437 1.87 -5.74 11.68
CA VAL A 437 1.27 -6.96 12.27
C VAL A 437 -0.14 -6.70 12.82
N PHE A 438 -0.37 -5.59 13.52
CA PHE A 438 -1.72 -5.26 14.00
C PHE A 438 -2.69 -4.92 12.86
N SER A 439 -2.21 -4.32 11.77
CA SER A 439 -3.02 -4.03 10.58
C SER A 439 -3.38 -5.29 9.79
N GLU A 440 -2.45 -6.24 9.69
CA GLU A 440 -2.70 -7.56 9.10
C GLU A 440 -3.75 -8.35 9.88
N ILE A 441 -3.63 -8.38 11.22
CA ILE A 441 -4.64 -9.00 12.09
C ILE A 441 -5.98 -8.26 11.99
N GLY A 442 -5.96 -6.92 11.90
CA GLY A 442 -7.16 -6.13 11.69
C GLY A 442 -7.86 -6.48 10.38
N GLN A 443 -7.13 -6.56 9.29
CA GLN A 443 -7.65 -6.94 7.97
C GLN A 443 -8.19 -8.38 7.95
N ALA A 444 -7.52 -9.35 8.56
CA ALA A 444 -8.03 -10.73 8.72
C ALA A 444 -9.35 -10.79 9.50
N ILE A 445 -9.56 -9.91 10.50
CA ILE A 445 -10.79 -9.86 11.30
C ILE A 445 -11.90 -9.04 10.62
N VAL A 446 -11.56 -7.92 9.99
CA VAL A 446 -12.49 -7.00 9.29
C VAL A 446 -13.01 -7.64 8.00
N GLY A 447 -12.18 -8.43 7.35
CA GLY A 447 -12.41 -9.00 6.04
C GLY A 447 -11.75 -8.22 4.92
N GLU A 448 -11.61 -8.92 3.81
CA GLU A 448 -10.82 -8.47 2.69
C GLU A 448 -11.57 -7.47 1.80
N ILE A 449 -10.79 -6.58 1.17
CA ILE A 449 -11.33 -5.35 0.58
C ILE A 449 -12.02 -5.68 -0.75
N CYS A 450 -13.35 -5.74 -0.75
CA CYS A 450 -14.15 -5.96 -1.96
C CYS A 450 -13.94 -4.84 -2.99
N LEU A 451 -13.61 -5.22 -4.23
CA LEU A 451 -13.47 -4.32 -5.37
C LEU A 451 -14.68 -4.41 -6.30
N TYR A 452 -15.29 -5.58 -6.43
CA TYR A 452 -16.49 -5.80 -7.22
C TYR A 452 -17.22 -7.08 -6.83
N GLU A 453 -18.56 -7.01 -6.71
CA GLU A 453 -19.45 -8.17 -6.67
C GLU A 453 -20.66 -7.99 -7.58
N GLY A 454 -21.01 -9.03 -8.33
CA GLY A 454 -22.11 -9.03 -9.31
C GLY A 454 -21.89 -10.07 -10.41
N SER A 455 -22.51 -9.90 -11.58
CA SER A 455 -22.29 -10.81 -12.72
C SER A 455 -20.93 -10.61 -13.38
N PHE A 456 -20.36 -11.65 -13.99
CA PHE A 456 -19.13 -11.52 -14.79
C PHE A 456 -19.31 -10.53 -15.95
N GLN A 457 -20.51 -10.45 -16.55
CA GLN A 457 -20.83 -9.43 -17.54
C GLN A 457 -20.80 -8.01 -16.94
N GLY A 458 -21.21 -7.84 -15.68
CA GLY A 458 -21.10 -6.56 -14.97
C GLY A 458 -19.66 -6.15 -14.67
N LEU A 459 -18.78 -7.11 -14.38
CA LEU A 459 -17.33 -6.85 -14.27
C LEU A 459 -16.73 -6.37 -15.60
N ILE A 460 -17.16 -6.95 -16.73
CA ILE A 460 -16.76 -6.49 -18.08
C ILE A 460 -17.31 -5.08 -18.36
N ASP A 461 -18.59 -4.82 -18.04
CA ASP A 461 -19.20 -3.50 -18.24
C ASP A 461 -18.49 -2.43 -17.40
N LEU A 462 -18.10 -2.74 -16.16
CA LEU A 462 -17.31 -1.87 -15.27
C LEU A 462 -15.94 -1.52 -15.88
N ALA A 463 -15.25 -2.50 -16.47
CA ALA A 463 -13.99 -2.26 -17.15
C ALA A 463 -14.19 -1.39 -18.40
N ASP A 464 -15.23 -1.64 -19.20
CA ASP A 464 -15.56 -0.84 -20.40
C ASP A 464 -15.93 0.61 -20.07
N GLU A 465 -16.53 0.89 -18.89
CA GLU A 465 -16.76 2.24 -18.37
C GLU A 465 -15.45 2.97 -18.01
N ASN A 466 -14.39 2.22 -17.71
CA ASN A 466 -13.07 2.70 -17.28
C ASN A 466 -11.97 2.43 -18.34
N ASP A 467 -12.26 2.77 -19.62
CA ASP A 467 -11.33 2.64 -20.77
C ASP A 467 -10.81 1.20 -21.03
N GLY A 468 -11.50 0.17 -20.52
CA GLY A 468 -11.15 -1.25 -20.65
C GLY A 468 -10.23 -1.78 -19.55
N THR A 469 -10.21 -1.12 -18.37
CA THR A 469 -9.40 -1.46 -17.20
C THR A 469 -10.18 -1.27 -15.89
N ILE A 470 -9.72 -1.88 -14.81
CA ILE A 470 -10.20 -1.66 -13.44
C ILE A 470 -8.97 -1.24 -12.63
N PRO A 471 -8.88 0.03 -12.18
CA PRO A 471 -7.81 0.47 -11.28
C PRO A 471 -7.79 -0.37 -10.00
N LEU A 472 -6.63 -0.89 -9.64
CA LEU A 472 -6.47 -1.77 -8.46
C LEU A 472 -6.10 -1.00 -7.18
N SER A 473 -6.27 0.33 -7.18
CA SER A 473 -6.07 1.23 -6.05
C SER A 473 -7.10 0.99 -4.92
N ALA A 474 -6.88 -0.10 -4.18
CA ALA A 474 -7.77 -0.63 -3.15
C ALA A 474 -7.61 0.06 -1.78
N LEU A 475 -6.44 0.63 -1.48
CA LEU A 475 -6.11 1.20 -0.17
C LEU A 475 -6.81 2.56 0.10
N THR A 476 -7.55 3.09 -0.88
CA THR A 476 -8.32 4.34 -0.79
C THR A 476 -9.74 4.20 -1.34
N LEU A 477 -10.39 3.03 -1.20
CA LEU A 477 -11.82 2.93 -1.45
C LEU A 477 -12.58 3.87 -0.49
N GLU A 478 -13.42 4.75 -1.05
CA GLU A 478 -14.47 5.40 -0.26
C GLU A 478 -15.57 4.38 0.07
N GLU A 479 -16.36 4.65 1.12
CA GLU A 479 -17.46 3.77 1.60
C GLU A 479 -18.25 3.13 0.44
N ASN A 480 -18.55 1.82 0.52
CA ASN A 480 -19.35 1.04 -0.44
C ASN A 480 -18.67 0.70 -1.79
N CYS A 481 -17.39 0.30 -1.76
CA CYS A 481 -16.63 -0.24 -2.90
C CYS A 481 -16.61 0.69 -4.13
N VAL A 482 -16.42 1.99 -3.88
CA VAL A 482 -16.33 3.01 -4.91
C VAL A 482 -14.88 3.15 -5.36
N LEU A 483 -14.60 2.81 -6.62
CA LEU A 483 -13.29 3.04 -7.23
C LEU A 483 -12.93 4.54 -7.15
N PRO A 484 -11.76 4.92 -6.62
CA PRO A 484 -11.43 6.33 -6.40
C PRO A 484 -11.25 7.09 -7.72
N ASP A 485 -11.64 8.38 -7.71
CA ASP A 485 -11.50 9.33 -8.84
C ASP A 485 -10.04 9.52 -9.33
N ALA A 486 -9.05 9.01 -8.57
CA ALA A 486 -7.62 9.10 -8.88
C ALA A 486 -6.91 7.77 -8.61
N ARG A 487 -6.13 7.28 -9.59
CA ARG A 487 -5.26 6.10 -9.43
C ARG A 487 -4.20 6.35 -8.35
N GLU A 488 -4.06 5.40 -7.43
CA GLU A 488 -3.02 5.40 -6.41
C GLU A 488 -1.72 4.74 -6.91
N CYS A 489 -0.59 5.23 -6.40
CA CYS A 489 0.74 4.74 -6.77
C CYS A 489 1.22 3.69 -5.76
N PHE A 490 1.36 2.45 -6.19
CA PHE A 490 1.89 1.36 -5.38
C PHE A 490 3.41 1.40 -5.34
N ASP A 491 4.00 1.26 -4.16
CA ASP A 491 5.44 1.06 -3.99
C ASP A 491 5.89 -0.35 -4.45
N PRO A 492 7.19 -0.62 -4.64
CA PRO A 492 7.65 -1.97 -4.97
C PRO A 492 7.34 -2.97 -3.84
N GLY A 493 6.58 -4.02 -4.15
CA GLY A 493 5.99 -4.93 -3.16
C GLY A 493 5.34 -6.16 -3.80
N VAL A 494 4.49 -6.83 -3.03
CA VAL A 494 3.58 -7.89 -3.51
C VAL A 494 2.16 -7.44 -3.18
N TYR A 495 1.25 -7.54 -4.15
CA TYR A 495 -0.15 -7.15 -3.98
C TYR A 495 -1.04 -8.26 -4.52
N CYS A 496 -1.85 -8.87 -3.67
CA CYS A 496 -2.64 -10.04 -4.02
C CYS A 496 -4.10 -9.65 -4.30
N TYR A 497 -4.70 -10.30 -5.30
CA TYR A 497 -6.07 -10.03 -5.71
C TYR A 497 -6.79 -11.33 -5.99
N GLY A 498 -7.80 -11.63 -5.19
CA GLY A 498 -8.64 -12.82 -5.34
C GLY A 498 -9.80 -12.57 -6.31
N LEU A 499 -10.04 -13.53 -7.20
CA LEU A 499 -11.20 -13.59 -8.09
C LEU A 499 -11.93 -14.92 -7.88
N LYS A 500 -13.05 -14.86 -7.17
CA LYS A 500 -14.00 -15.98 -7.02
C LYS A 500 -15.09 -15.88 -8.07
N TRP A 501 -15.48 -17.01 -8.62
CA TRP A 501 -16.69 -17.19 -9.40
C TRP A 501 -17.55 -18.32 -8.84
N GLN A 502 -18.87 -18.19 -8.99
CA GLN A 502 -19.83 -19.23 -8.63
C GLN A 502 -21.00 -19.20 -9.61
N LEU A 503 -21.54 -20.38 -9.94
CA LEU A 503 -22.77 -20.51 -10.73
C LEU A 503 -23.94 -20.91 -9.80
N PRO A 504 -24.82 -19.98 -9.40
CA PRO A 504 -25.92 -20.28 -8.46
C PRO A 504 -26.96 -21.23 -9.07
N CYS A 505 -27.79 -21.88 -8.23
CA CYS A 505 -28.64 -22.99 -8.66
C CYS A 505 -30.13 -22.68 -8.70
N GLU A 506 -30.66 -22.07 -7.63
CA GLU A 506 -32.07 -21.70 -7.52
C GLU A 506 -32.20 -20.17 -7.35
N VAL A 507 -33.37 -19.59 -7.61
CA VAL A 507 -33.59 -18.13 -7.55
C VAL A 507 -33.19 -17.54 -6.20
N GLU A 508 -33.46 -18.26 -5.10
CA GLU A 508 -33.06 -17.85 -3.76
C GLU A 508 -31.55 -17.76 -3.57
N ASP A 509 -30.74 -18.53 -4.33
CA ASP A 509 -29.28 -18.40 -4.33
C ASP A 509 -28.87 -17.09 -5.05
N PHE A 510 -29.54 -16.69 -6.14
CA PHE A 510 -29.29 -15.42 -6.84
C PHE A 510 -29.75 -14.19 -6.07
N GLU A 511 -30.81 -14.30 -5.25
CA GLU A 511 -31.30 -13.23 -4.36
C GLU A 511 -30.39 -13.03 -3.14
N ALA A 512 -29.73 -14.09 -2.66
CA ALA A 512 -28.82 -14.04 -1.51
C ALA A 512 -27.46 -13.40 -1.84
N LEU A 513 -27.07 -13.35 -3.11
CA LEU A 513 -25.82 -12.75 -3.57
C LEU A 513 -26.01 -11.25 -3.81
N THR A 514 -25.82 -10.47 -2.75
CA THR A 514 -25.78 -9.01 -2.76
C THR A 514 -24.52 -8.48 -3.45
N SER A 515 -24.56 -7.22 -3.91
CA SER A 515 -23.39 -6.55 -4.47
C SER A 515 -22.75 -5.62 -3.44
N CYS A 516 -21.44 -5.76 -3.22
CA CYS A 516 -20.67 -4.85 -2.36
C CYS A 516 -20.61 -3.38 -2.86
N ARG A 517 -21.09 -3.08 -4.09
CA ARG A 517 -21.13 -1.70 -4.63
C ARG A 517 -22.53 -1.07 -4.59
N VAL A 518 -22.83 -0.38 -3.49
CA VAL A 518 -24.10 0.34 -3.29
C VAL A 518 -24.03 1.79 -3.80
N GLU A 519 -23.78 2.00 -5.10
CA GLU A 519 -23.73 3.34 -5.70
C GLU A 519 -25.09 3.91 -6.15
N THR A 520 -25.23 5.23 -5.98
CA THR A 520 -26.53 5.92 -5.86
C THR A 520 -27.31 6.19 -7.15
N ASP A 521 -26.86 5.73 -8.31
CA ASP A 521 -27.57 5.89 -9.60
C ASP A 521 -27.32 4.75 -10.61
N GLY A 522 -27.29 3.48 -10.16
CA GLY A 522 -27.27 2.35 -11.12
C GLY A 522 -27.07 0.93 -10.58
N GLY A 523 -26.59 0.74 -9.34
CA GLY A 523 -26.30 -0.59 -8.78
C GLY A 523 -27.54 -1.48 -8.61
N PHE A 524 -27.32 -2.79 -8.69
CA PHE A 524 -28.33 -3.82 -8.42
C PHE A 524 -28.20 -4.31 -6.97
N GLY A 525 -29.32 -4.52 -6.27
CA GLY A 525 -29.29 -4.96 -4.87
C GLY A 525 -28.83 -6.40 -4.69
N SER A 526 -28.95 -7.21 -5.75
CA SER A 526 -28.57 -8.61 -5.81
C SER A 526 -28.22 -9.01 -7.25
N LEU A 527 -27.55 -10.13 -7.45
CA LEU A 527 -27.37 -10.72 -8.78
C LEU A 527 -28.71 -11.03 -9.45
N ALA A 528 -29.74 -11.41 -8.68
CA ALA A 528 -31.10 -11.58 -9.19
C ALA A 528 -31.66 -10.28 -9.79
N ASP A 529 -31.49 -9.14 -9.12
CA ASP A 529 -31.91 -7.83 -9.65
C ASP A 529 -31.16 -7.46 -10.94
N GLU A 530 -29.86 -7.78 -11.01
CA GLU A 530 -29.03 -7.56 -12.21
C GLU A 530 -29.54 -8.37 -13.40
N ILE A 531 -29.70 -9.69 -13.24
CA ILE A 531 -30.20 -10.59 -14.29
C ILE A 531 -31.60 -10.15 -14.74
N ALA A 532 -32.50 -9.86 -13.79
CA ALA A 532 -33.86 -9.41 -14.08
C ALA A 532 -33.87 -8.12 -14.91
N ALA A 533 -33.03 -7.14 -14.57
CA ALA A 533 -32.92 -5.88 -15.30
C ALA A 533 -32.28 -6.04 -16.69
N ARG A 534 -31.19 -6.81 -16.83
CA ARG A 534 -30.52 -7.08 -18.11
C ARG A 534 -31.44 -7.80 -19.09
N ARG A 535 -32.16 -8.83 -18.62
CA ARG A 535 -33.08 -9.66 -19.41
C ARG A 535 -34.45 -9.01 -19.64
N GLY A 536 -34.87 -8.10 -18.75
CA GLY A 536 -36.21 -7.51 -18.76
C GLY A 536 -37.30 -8.50 -18.32
N ILE A 537 -36.99 -9.32 -17.32
CA ILE A 537 -37.88 -10.33 -16.70
C ILE A 537 -38.14 -9.97 -15.23
N ASP A 538 -39.09 -10.65 -14.59
CA ASP A 538 -39.27 -10.57 -13.12
C ASP A 538 -38.29 -11.57 -12.45
N VAL A 539 -37.84 -11.30 -11.21
CA VAL A 539 -36.89 -12.17 -10.48
C VAL A 539 -37.42 -13.61 -10.32
N GLU A 540 -38.73 -13.77 -10.11
CA GLU A 540 -39.40 -15.09 -10.02
C GLU A 540 -39.30 -15.93 -11.32
N ASP A 541 -38.94 -15.32 -12.46
CA ASP A 541 -38.80 -15.97 -13.78
C ASP A 541 -37.33 -16.32 -14.12
N ILE A 542 -36.36 -16.11 -13.21
CA ILE A 542 -34.95 -16.49 -13.41
C ILE A 542 -34.81 -18.03 -13.39
N ASP A 543 -34.17 -18.60 -14.42
CA ASP A 543 -33.89 -20.04 -14.51
C ASP A 543 -32.49 -20.27 -15.09
N VAL A 544 -31.55 -20.74 -14.25
CA VAL A 544 -30.16 -21.02 -14.66
C VAL A 544 -30.06 -22.08 -15.77
N ASN A 545 -31.10 -22.88 -16.01
CA ASN A 545 -31.10 -23.84 -17.12
C ASN A 545 -30.99 -23.18 -18.50
N VAL A 546 -31.17 -21.86 -18.64
CA VAL A 546 -30.87 -21.16 -19.91
C VAL A 546 -29.39 -21.25 -20.30
N THR A 547 -28.47 -21.44 -19.35
CA THR A 547 -27.02 -21.41 -19.62
C THR A 547 -26.39 -22.79 -19.87
N GLN A 548 -27.20 -23.86 -20.00
CA GLN A 548 -26.71 -25.22 -19.78
C GLN A 548 -25.68 -25.73 -20.80
N THR A 549 -25.71 -25.25 -22.05
CA THR A 549 -24.67 -25.55 -23.05
C THR A 549 -23.75 -24.39 -23.36
N ASP A 550 -23.94 -23.25 -22.70
CA ASP A 550 -23.11 -22.08 -22.92
C ASP A 550 -21.64 -22.32 -22.57
N SER A 551 -20.77 -21.56 -23.20
CA SER A 551 -19.37 -21.45 -22.80
C SER A 551 -18.88 -20.02 -22.96
N ILE A 552 -18.17 -19.53 -21.96
CA ILE A 552 -17.36 -18.32 -22.07
C ILE A 552 -15.89 -18.69 -22.24
N HIS A 553 -15.17 -17.90 -23.02
CA HIS A 553 -13.71 -17.86 -23.04
C HIS A 553 -13.31 -16.47 -22.61
N PHE A 554 -12.49 -16.38 -21.57
CA PHE A 554 -12.08 -15.11 -21.00
C PHE A 554 -10.63 -15.15 -20.53
N SER A 555 -10.02 -13.99 -20.46
CA SER A 555 -8.67 -13.77 -19.96
C SER A 555 -8.67 -12.62 -18.95
N VAL A 556 -7.68 -12.63 -18.04
CA VAL A 556 -7.39 -11.54 -17.12
C VAL A 556 -5.96 -11.10 -17.41
N ALA A 557 -5.76 -9.80 -17.62
CA ALA A 557 -4.44 -9.21 -17.77
C ALA A 557 -4.21 -8.13 -16.70
N PHE A 558 -2.96 -7.97 -16.28
CA PHE A 558 -2.53 -6.94 -15.34
C PHE A 558 -1.52 -6.01 -16.03
N ASP A 559 -1.75 -4.70 -15.91
CA ASP A 559 -0.90 -3.66 -16.48
C ASP A 559 -0.27 -2.83 -15.34
N ALA A 560 1.05 -2.62 -15.39
CA ALA A 560 1.78 -1.74 -14.46
C ALA A 560 2.35 -0.51 -15.21
N GLU A 561 1.84 0.69 -14.92
CA GLU A 561 2.39 1.95 -15.46
C GLU A 561 3.24 2.65 -14.39
N GLN A 562 4.55 2.84 -14.67
CA GLN A 562 5.43 3.59 -13.76
C GLN A 562 4.82 4.93 -13.37
N CYS A 563 4.72 5.18 -12.06
CA CYS A 563 4.25 6.46 -11.56
C CYS A 563 5.14 7.58 -12.07
N ARG A 564 4.52 8.57 -12.73
CA ARG A 564 5.24 9.73 -13.21
C ARG A 564 5.52 10.64 -12.02
N HIS A 565 6.77 10.70 -11.59
CA HIS A 565 7.19 11.67 -10.58
C HIS A 565 6.78 13.09 -11.00
N ASN A 566 5.73 13.58 -10.33
CA ASN A 566 4.96 14.80 -10.57
C ASN A 566 4.20 14.86 -11.91
N THR A 567 2.87 14.70 -11.80
CA THR A 567 1.97 15.73 -12.33
C THR A 567 2.49 17.09 -11.87
N PRO A 568 2.76 18.06 -12.77
CA PRO A 568 3.29 19.35 -12.36
C PRO A 568 2.40 20.01 -11.30
N VAL A 569 3.00 20.51 -10.22
CA VAL A 569 2.29 21.39 -9.31
C VAL A 569 2.01 22.67 -10.06
N GLY A 570 0.72 23.05 -10.09
CA GLY A 570 0.26 24.24 -10.77
C GLY A 570 1.04 25.46 -10.30
N THR A 571 1.36 26.35 -11.25
CA THR A 571 1.94 27.65 -10.89
C THR A 571 1.19 28.78 -11.56
N THR A 572 0.83 29.78 -10.77
CA THR A 572 0.09 30.95 -11.22
C THR A 572 0.97 32.20 -11.10
N SER A 573 1.09 32.98 -12.17
CA SER A 573 1.87 34.23 -12.19
C SER A 573 0.96 35.45 -12.34
N GLY A 574 1.25 36.52 -11.60
CA GLY A 574 0.43 37.73 -11.60
C GLY A 574 1.14 38.97 -11.05
N GLU A 575 0.41 40.09 -11.02
CA GLU A 575 0.91 41.37 -10.50
C GLU A 575 0.37 41.64 -9.10
N GLY A 576 1.20 42.19 -8.19
CA GLY A 576 0.77 42.56 -6.83
C GLY A 576 1.47 41.78 -5.73
N PHE A 577 0.81 41.67 -4.56
CA PHE A 577 1.32 40.91 -3.42
C PHE A 577 0.66 39.52 -3.41
N VAL A 578 1.45 38.46 -3.50
CA VAL A 578 0.94 37.08 -3.72
C VAL A 578 -0.12 36.68 -2.70
N ASN A 579 0.14 36.89 -1.42
CA ASN A 579 -0.77 36.54 -0.33
C ASN A 579 -2.09 37.35 -0.31
N VAL A 580 -2.13 38.51 -0.98
CA VAL A 580 -3.32 39.35 -1.10
C VAL A 580 -4.13 38.97 -2.33
N GLU A 581 -3.48 38.82 -3.49
CA GLU A 581 -4.17 38.55 -4.76
C GLU A 581 -4.67 37.10 -4.81
N GLU A 582 -3.89 36.13 -4.31
CA GLU A 582 -4.28 34.72 -4.21
C GLU A 582 -5.12 34.41 -2.96
N ASN A 583 -5.38 35.40 -2.11
CA ASN A 583 -6.15 35.28 -0.86
C ASN A 583 -5.61 34.15 0.04
N TYR A 584 -4.36 34.28 0.50
CA TYR A 584 -3.79 33.32 1.45
C TYR A 584 -4.55 33.38 2.78
N ALA A 585 -4.93 32.22 3.31
CA ALA A 585 -5.73 32.10 4.53
C ALA A 585 -4.97 32.59 5.77
N GLN A 586 -3.68 32.26 5.83
CA GLN A 586 -2.70 32.78 6.80
C GLN A 586 -1.39 33.08 6.04
N VAL A 587 -0.41 33.66 6.74
CA VAL A 587 0.99 33.58 6.31
C VAL A 587 1.78 33.07 7.50
N THR A 588 2.34 31.88 7.36
CA THR A 588 3.03 31.13 8.41
C THR A 588 4.52 31.45 8.47
N GLY A 589 5.16 31.63 7.32
CA GLY A 589 6.57 31.99 7.18
C GLY A 589 6.85 33.01 6.07
N GLN A 590 7.89 33.82 6.25
CA GLN A 590 8.39 34.76 5.25
C GLN A 590 9.93 34.82 5.25
N SER A 591 10.52 34.96 4.07
CA SER A 591 11.91 35.38 3.90
C SER A 591 12.04 36.54 2.92
N ARG A 592 13.17 37.26 3.00
CA ARG A 592 13.43 38.45 2.19
C ARG A 592 14.90 38.58 1.83
N GLY A 593 15.18 38.67 0.53
CA GLY A 593 16.43 39.21 -0.04
C GLY A 593 16.16 40.60 -0.62
N ARG A 594 16.66 41.68 -0.02
CA ARG A 594 16.39 43.06 -0.46
C ARG A 594 17.65 43.82 -0.88
N PHE A 595 17.48 44.75 -1.80
CA PHE A 595 18.48 45.76 -2.14
C PHE A 595 18.13 47.10 -1.47
N GLY A 596 19.06 47.62 -0.67
CA GLY A 596 18.97 48.93 -0.02
C GLY A 596 20.37 49.45 0.33
N GLY A 597 20.56 50.76 0.30
CA GLY A 597 21.86 51.35 0.59
C GLY A 597 22.06 51.73 2.06
N ALA A 598 23.26 51.50 2.58
CA ALA A 598 23.75 52.00 3.86
C ALA A 598 22.98 51.57 5.13
N ASN A 599 22.84 50.24 5.30
CA ASN A 599 22.44 49.49 6.51
C ASN A 599 20.90 49.32 6.67
N THR A 600 20.37 48.26 7.31
CA THR A 600 20.95 47.42 8.38
C THR A 600 20.81 45.90 8.21
N TRP A 601 20.34 45.42 7.05
CA TRP A 601 20.32 44.00 6.67
C TRP A 601 19.76 43.85 5.26
N GLU A 602 20.18 42.82 4.54
CA GLU A 602 19.72 42.50 3.18
C GLU A 602 19.11 41.10 3.06
N VAL A 603 19.30 40.23 4.06
CA VAL A 603 18.76 38.87 4.15
C VAL A 603 17.96 38.72 5.45
N ALA A 604 16.76 38.13 5.39
CA ALA A 604 15.96 37.83 6.58
C ALA A 604 15.06 36.59 6.40
N VAL A 605 14.70 35.95 7.51
CA VAL A 605 13.64 34.92 7.62
C VAL A 605 12.96 34.99 8.99
N GLY A 606 11.67 34.65 9.05
CA GLY A 606 10.88 34.66 10.28
C GLY A 606 9.38 34.48 10.05
N SER A 607 8.63 34.36 11.14
CA SER A 607 7.16 34.38 11.09
C SER A 607 6.62 35.71 10.57
N ALA A 608 5.41 35.73 10.00
CA ALA A 608 4.78 36.94 9.45
C ALA A 608 4.37 38.01 10.51
N ILE A 609 4.90 37.94 11.73
CA ILE A 609 4.68 38.92 12.80
C ILE A 609 5.66 40.09 12.62
N PRO A 610 5.18 41.35 12.49
CA PRO A 610 6.06 42.49 12.26
C PRO A 610 7.11 42.69 13.35
N GLY A 611 8.39 42.49 12.99
CA GLY A 611 9.55 42.72 13.86
C GLY A 611 10.13 41.47 14.53
N SER A 612 9.76 40.25 14.11
CA SER A 612 10.38 38.98 14.55
C SER A 612 11.09 38.25 13.41
N PHE A 613 12.01 38.94 12.74
CA PHE A 613 12.89 38.34 11.74
C PHE A 613 14.28 38.17 12.33
N GLN A 614 14.94 37.05 12.06
CA GLN A 614 16.40 37.02 12.06
C GLN A 614 16.89 37.71 10.79
N GLU A 615 18.02 38.41 10.89
CA GLU A 615 18.50 39.38 9.91
C GLU A 615 20.03 39.23 9.69
N ALA A 616 20.49 39.38 8.45
CA ALA A 616 21.91 39.43 8.10
C ALA A 616 22.22 40.41 6.95
N ASP A 617 23.45 40.92 6.92
CA ASP A 617 23.97 41.80 5.85
C ASP A 617 24.39 40.97 4.62
N TYR A 618 24.10 41.48 3.41
CA TYR A 618 24.58 40.90 2.14
C TYR A 618 24.92 41.98 1.09
N ALA A 619 26.09 41.85 0.47
CA ALA A 619 26.65 42.86 -0.43
C ALA A 619 26.38 42.53 -1.91
N TRP A 620 25.19 42.90 -2.39
CA TRP A 620 24.79 42.73 -3.79
C TRP A 620 25.76 43.34 -4.81
N VAL A 621 26.00 42.61 -5.91
CA VAL A 621 26.70 43.11 -7.10
C VAL A 621 25.70 43.20 -8.26
N SER A 622 25.43 44.40 -8.75
CA SER A 622 24.47 44.61 -9.84
C SER A 622 24.85 43.82 -11.10
N GLY A 623 23.91 43.04 -11.62
CA GLY A 623 24.08 42.16 -12.78
C GLY A 623 24.80 40.84 -12.47
N ALA A 624 25.06 40.51 -11.21
CA ALA A 624 25.50 39.18 -10.80
C ALA A 624 24.28 38.30 -10.46
N THR A 625 24.27 37.08 -10.98
CA THR A 625 23.34 36.01 -10.62
C THR A 625 23.92 35.26 -9.42
N VAL A 626 23.11 35.03 -8.39
CA VAL A 626 23.50 34.30 -7.18
C VAL A 626 22.43 33.30 -6.74
N PRO A 627 22.83 32.16 -6.15
CA PRO A 627 21.87 31.14 -5.73
C PRO A 627 21.18 31.55 -4.42
N TRP A 628 19.93 31.14 -4.28
CA TRP A 628 19.15 31.25 -3.04
C TRP A 628 18.44 29.94 -2.71
N MET A 629 18.11 29.76 -1.43
CA MET A 629 17.41 28.58 -0.91
C MET A 629 16.59 28.96 0.31
N TYR A 630 15.36 28.47 0.39
CA TYR A 630 14.48 28.47 1.56
C TYR A 630 14.21 27.01 1.95
N GLU A 631 14.43 26.68 3.20
CA GLU A 631 14.29 25.33 3.75
C GLU A 631 13.30 25.40 4.93
N TYR A 632 12.33 24.49 4.97
CA TYR A 632 11.44 24.25 6.10
C TYR A 632 11.66 22.84 6.62
N ASP A 633 11.77 22.66 7.94
CA ASP A 633 12.18 21.38 8.56
C ASP A 633 11.03 20.45 8.98
N GLY A 634 9.78 20.78 8.61
CA GLY A 634 8.59 20.02 9.02
C GLY A 634 8.12 20.30 10.46
N SER A 635 8.99 20.85 11.32
CA SER A 635 8.78 20.99 12.77
C SER A 635 8.62 22.44 13.26
N GLY A 636 8.62 23.42 12.35
CA GLY A 636 8.49 24.84 12.65
C GLY A 636 9.76 25.67 12.48
N GLY A 637 10.89 25.08 12.08
CA GLY A 637 12.11 25.81 11.74
C GLY A 637 12.17 26.16 10.25
N ALA A 638 12.58 27.38 9.95
CA ALA A 638 12.84 27.85 8.59
C ALA A 638 14.25 28.43 8.45
N THR A 639 14.92 28.11 7.35
CA THR A 639 16.25 28.65 7.01
C THR A 639 16.21 29.29 5.63
N PHE A 640 16.75 30.50 5.51
CA PHE A 640 16.94 31.18 4.24
C PHE A 640 18.43 31.45 3.99
N THR A 641 18.90 31.01 2.82
CA THR A 641 20.27 31.15 2.36
C THR A 641 20.30 31.98 1.07
N LEU A 642 21.16 33.00 1.03
CA LEU A 642 21.45 33.80 -0.17
C LEU A 642 22.97 33.89 -0.37
N ASP A 643 23.49 33.34 -1.46
CA ASP A 643 24.94 33.32 -1.78
C ASP A 643 25.83 32.85 -0.61
N GLY A 644 25.34 31.88 0.17
CA GLY A 644 26.01 31.35 1.36
C GLY A 644 25.91 32.20 2.63
N VAL A 645 25.18 33.33 2.61
CA VAL A 645 24.69 33.99 3.84
C VAL A 645 23.45 33.25 4.31
N VAL A 646 23.55 32.59 5.46
CA VAL A 646 22.50 31.75 6.04
C VAL A 646 21.86 32.45 7.25
N VAL A 647 20.54 32.45 7.31
CA VAL A 647 19.74 32.97 8.42
C VAL A 647 18.64 31.94 8.73
N SER A 648 18.36 31.67 10.02
CA SER A 648 17.33 30.71 10.43
C SER A 648 16.49 31.28 11.57
N ASP A 649 15.19 31.00 11.56
CA ASP A 649 14.22 31.42 12.60
C ASP A 649 13.05 30.40 12.68
N THR A 650 12.15 30.58 13.64
CA THR A 650 10.91 29.79 13.77
C THR A 650 9.74 30.43 13.02
N VAL A 651 8.93 29.60 12.39
CA VAL A 651 7.72 29.94 11.62
C VAL A 651 6.51 29.15 12.13
N GLY A 652 5.31 29.49 11.68
CA GLY A 652 4.14 28.61 11.86
C GLY A 652 4.24 27.38 10.95
N THR A 653 3.50 26.31 11.29
CA THR A 653 3.30 25.17 10.37
C THR A 653 2.60 25.65 9.10
N PRO A 654 3.17 25.45 7.90
CA PRO A 654 2.54 25.80 6.64
C PRO A 654 1.20 25.09 6.44
N THR A 655 0.30 25.74 5.70
CA THR A 655 -1.10 25.31 5.53
C THR A 655 -1.57 25.27 4.08
N GLY A 656 -0.72 25.67 3.12
CA GLY A 656 -1.07 25.68 1.70
C GLY A 656 0.06 26.13 0.79
N ARG A 657 -0.15 27.25 0.10
CA ARG A 657 0.64 27.67 -1.06
C ARG A 657 1.98 28.30 -0.71
N ILE A 658 2.91 28.25 -1.67
CA ILE A 658 4.22 28.90 -1.57
C ILE A 658 4.36 29.96 -2.66
N GLY A 659 4.49 31.22 -2.26
CA GLY A 659 4.57 32.36 -3.14
C GLY A 659 5.98 32.93 -3.23
N ILE A 660 6.51 33.05 -4.44
CA ILE A 660 7.68 33.88 -4.73
C ILE A 660 7.20 35.25 -5.19
N GLN A 661 7.72 36.31 -4.58
CA GLN A 661 7.36 37.69 -4.92
C GLN A 661 8.62 38.49 -5.28
N THR A 662 8.51 39.31 -6.32
CA THR A 662 9.57 40.21 -6.80
C THR A 662 9.07 41.64 -6.89
N LYS A 663 9.98 42.58 -6.62
CA LYS A 663 9.70 44.01 -6.50
C LYS A 663 10.83 44.80 -7.13
N ALA A 664 10.51 45.70 -8.06
CA ALA A 664 11.49 46.54 -8.75
C ALA A 664 11.09 48.03 -8.78
N ASP A 665 12.09 48.89 -8.61
CA ASP A 665 12.02 50.36 -8.61
C ASP A 665 13.36 50.86 -9.18
N GLU A 666 13.36 51.53 -10.35
CA GLU A 666 14.56 51.90 -11.14
C GLU A 666 15.58 50.74 -11.27
N ALA A 667 15.07 49.52 -11.51
CA ALA A 667 15.83 48.27 -11.52
C ALA A 667 15.07 47.14 -12.25
N THR A 668 15.76 46.03 -12.49
CA THR A 668 15.20 44.74 -12.86
C THR A 668 15.65 43.70 -11.84
N ILE A 669 14.75 42.82 -11.40
CA ILE A 669 15.07 41.63 -10.62
C ILE A 669 14.47 40.42 -11.31
N ASP A 670 15.32 39.45 -11.63
CA ASP A 670 14.99 38.20 -12.30
C ASP A 670 15.22 37.05 -11.32
N VAL A 671 14.20 36.22 -11.11
CA VAL A 671 14.30 34.93 -10.42
C VAL A 671 14.11 33.85 -11.47
N GLU A 672 15.07 32.93 -11.56
CA GLU A 672 15.08 31.86 -12.55
C GLU A 672 15.48 30.53 -11.92
N ASN A 673 15.27 29.42 -12.64
CA ASN A 673 15.62 28.07 -12.20
C ASN A 673 15.00 27.68 -10.85
N VAL A 674 13.78 28.14 -10.56
CA VAL A 674 13.04 27.75 -9.35
C VAL A 674 12.84 26.24 -9.36
N MET A 675 13.28 25.58 -8.29
CA MET A 675 13.09 24.17 -8.02
C MET A 675 12.49 24.01 -6.62
N LEU A 676 11.48 23.17 -6.50
CA LEU A 676 10.92 22.71 -5.23
C LEU A 676 11.28 21.24 -5.02
N SER A 677 11.51 20.84 -3.78
CA SER A 677 11.48 19.45 -3.35
C SER A 677 10.79 19.35 -2.00
N ILE A 678 9.88 18.38 -1.85
CA ILE A 678 9.10 18.12 -0.65
C ILE A 678 9.49 16.72 -0.17
N ASP A 679 9.77 16.60 1.12
CA ASP A 679 10.36 15.42 1.77
C ASP A 679 11.55 14.80 1.01
N GLY A 680 12.46 15.67 0.56
CA GLY A 680 13.61 15.30 -0.26
C GLY A 680 13.31 14.99 -1.73
N MET A 681 12.04 14.75 -2.10
CA MET A 681 11.60 14.38 -3.44
C MET A 681 11.40 15.61 -4.34
N PRO A 682 12.02 15.69 -5.54
CA PRO A 682 11.87 16.83 -6.44
C PRO A 682 10.44 17.01 -6.96
N VAL A 683 9.97 18.25 -7.04
CA VAL A 683 8.65 18.62 -7.56
C VAL A 683 8.77 19.37 -8.89
N ASN A 684 8.03 18.93 -9.92
CA ASN A 684 7.92 19.64 -11.20
C ASN A 684 6.97 20.84 -11.06
N LEU A 685 7.37 21.99 -11.60
CA LEU A 685 6.59 23.23 -11.61
C LEU A 685 6.28 23.62 -13.06
N ASP A 686 5.06 24.10 -13.33
CA ASP A 686 4.66 24.59 -14.67
C ASP A 686 5.50 25.79 -15.15
N SER A 687 5.85 26.68 -14.22
CA SER A 687 6.73 27.82 -14.43
C SER A 687 7.78 27.89 -13.33
N THR A 688 9.01 28.26 -13.70
CA THR A 688 10.19 28.25 -12.83
C THR A 688 10.90 29.61 -12.79
N SER A 689 10.20 30.69 -13.13
CA SER A 689 10.75 32.04 -13.15
C SER A 689 9.70 33.14 -12.87
N VAL A 690 10.19 34.26 -12.32
CA VAL A 690 9.43 35.50 -12.18
C VAL A 690 10.38 36.70 -12.24
N THR A 691 9.98 37.73 -13.00
CA THR A 691 10.77 38.95 -13.22
C THR A 691 9.92 40.16 -12.89
N ALA A 692 10.44 41.06 -12.05
CA ALA A 692 9.91 42.42 -11.91
C ALA A 692 10.88 43.44 -12.52
N SER A 693 10.36 44.43 -13.24
CA SER A 693 11.18 45.49 -13.85
C SER A 693 10.45 46.84 -13.87
N ASN A 694 11.14 47.89 -13.42
CA ASN A 694 10.70 49.28 -13.53
C ASN A 694 11.87 50.18 -13.98
N ASP A 695 11.60 51.16 -14.85
CA ASP A 695 12.52 52.17 -15.44
C ASP A 695 11.67 53.42 -15.71
N ASP A 696 11.19 54.06 -14.63
CA ASP A 696 10.26 55.20 -14.69
C ASP A 696 10.93 56.57 -14.53
N GLY A 697 12.26 56.60 -14.62
CA GLY A 697 13.03 57.68 -15.24
C GLY A 697 12.85 59.03 -14.55
N ALA A 698 13.25 59.11 -13.29
CA ALA A 698 13.59 60.34 -12.57
C ALA A 698 12.69 61.57 -12.82
N TYR A 699 11.37 61.48 -12.59
CA TYR A 699 10.57 62.53 -11.91
C TYR A 699 9.08 62.13 -11.73
N GLY A 700 8.80 61.27 -10.76
CA GLY A 700 7.48 61.24 -10.09
C GLY A 700 6.39 60.39 -10.73
N GLY A 701 6.75 59.29 -11.40
CA GLY A 701 5.92 58.09 -11.27
C GLY A 701 6.02 57.53 -9.83
N SER A 702 5.13 56.61 -9.47
CA SER A 702 5.00 56.10 -8.10
C SER A 702 4.75 54.59 -8.04
N ASN A 703 4.98 53.89 -9.14
CA ASN A 703 4.48 52.54 -9.35
C ASN A 703 5.64 51.57 -9.59
N ARG A 704 6.25 51.18 -8.47
CA ARG A 704 7.05 49.95 -8.33
C ARG A 704 6.36 48.81 -9.07
N ASN A 705 7.12 48.06 -9.86
CA ASN A 705 6.61 46.84 -10.46
C ASN A 705 6.68 45.71 -9.42
N LEU A 706 5.55 45.05 -9.19
CA LEU A 706 5.39 43.92 -8.28
C LEU A 706 4.86 42.74 -9.10
N GLN A 707 5.57 41.62 -9.08
CA GLN A 707 5.21 40.40 -9.82
C GLN A 707 5.42 39.19 -8.91
N TYR A 708 4.56 38.18 -9.02
CA TYR A 708 4.68 36.95 -8.24
C TYR A 708 4.58 35.69 -9.10
N LEU A 709 5.09 34.61 -8.54
CA LEU A 709 4.87 33.22 -8.94
C LEU A 709 4.34 32.49 -7.70
N ASN A 710 3.06 32.15 -7.72
CA ASN A 710 2.40 31.31 -6.74
C ASN A 710 2.56 29.84 -7.15
N ILE A 711 2.92 28.98 -6.20
CA ILE A 711 3.02 27.53 -6.37
C ILE A 711 1.86 26.90 -5.59
N ASP A 712 1.02 26.14 -6.30
CA ASP A 712 -0.26 25.64 -5.81
C ASP A 712 -0.13 24.34 -5.00
N THR A 713 0.68 24.38 -3.92
CA THR A 713 0.82 23.28 -2.94
C THR A 713 -0.41 23.14 -2.04
N THR A 714 -0.75 21.90 -1.67
CA THR A 714 -1.78 21.61 -0.65
C THR A 714 -1.22 21.74 0.76
N GLY A 715 -2.10 21.79 1.77
CA GLY A 715 -1.69 21.85 3.18
C GLY A 715 -0.83 20.66 3.61
N ALA A 716 -1.19 19.43 3.19
CA ALA A 716 -0.43 18.22 3.48
C ALA A 716 0.98 18.24 2.85
N MET A 717 1.09 18.74 1.61
CA MET A 717 2.38 18.90 0.93
C MET A 717 3.27 19.95 1.60
N ALA A 718 2.68 21.05 2.07
CA ALA A 718 3.45 22.17 2.65
C ALA A 718 3.85 21.94 4.11
N SER A 719 3.12 21.11 4.87
CA SER A 719 3.46 20.76 6.26
C SER A 719 4.66 19.81 6.38
N MET A 720 5.01 19.08 5.33
CA MET A 720 6.21 18.25 5.24
C MET A 720 7.49 19.10 5.15
N PRO A 721 8.68 18.55 5.48
CA PRO A 721 9.94 19.23 5.21
C PRO A 721 10.08 19.58 3.72
N PHE A 722 10.50 20.80 3.38
CA PHE A 722 10.66 21.18 1.97
C PHE A 722 11.83 22.14 1.74
N VAL A 723 12.32 22.13 0.50
CA VAL A 723 13.39 23.01 0.02
C VAL A 723 12.96 23.66 -1.29
N LEU A 724 12.83 24.99 -1.27
CA LEU A 724 12.62 25.82 -2.45
C LEU A 724 13.93 26.55 -2.77
N LYS A 725 14.43 26.46 -4.00
CA LYS A 725 15.72 27.07 -4.39
C LYS A 725 15.68 27.61 -5.81
N GLY A 726 16.61 28.49 -6.13
CA GLY A 726 16.78 28.99 -7.50
C GLY A 726 17.95 29.96 -7.61
N ASP A 727 17.96 30.70 -8.71
CA ASP A 727 18.90 31.78 -8.97
C ASP A 727 18.17 33.13 -8.88
N VAL A 728 18.85 34.18 -8.42
CA VAL A 728 18.35 35.56 -8.44
C VAL A 728 19.40 36.51 -9.01
N THR A 729 18.97 37.39 -9.92
CA THR A 729 19.80 38.43 -10.54
C THR A 729 19.17 39.80 -10.30
N VAL A 730 19.91 40.74 -9.69
CA VAL A 730 19.45 42.13 -9.51
C VAL A 730 20.28 43.05 -10.40
N THR A 731 19.63 43.76 -11.32
CA THR A 731 20.26 44.75 -12.21
C THR A 731 19.71 46.14 -11.93
N LEU A 732 20.52 47.00 -11.33
CA LEU A 732 20.18 48.41 -11.08
C LEU A 732 20.28 49.23 -12.36
N GLN A 733 19.45 50.27 -12.47
CA GLN A 733 19.52 51.24 -13.57
C GLN A 733 20.29 52.50 -13.14
N ASN A 734 20.53 53.41 -14.10
CA ASN A 734 21.57 54.44 -13.97
C ASN A 734 21.23 55.56 -12.97
N ASP A 735 19.96 55.71 -12.62
CA ASP A 735 19.38 56.70 -11.72
C ASP A 735 18.77 56.07 -10.45
N TYR A 736 19.03 54.79 -10.19
CA TYR A 736 18.64 54.10 -8.95
C TYR A 736 19.11 54.88 -7.71
N ASP A 737 18.16 55.29 -6.86
CA ASP A 737 18.45 56.00 -5.62
C ASP A 737 18.98 55.03 -4.55
N ALA A 738 20.31 54.91 -4.49
CA ALA A 738 21.00 54.16 -3.45
C ALA A 738 20.86 54.73 -2.02
N SER A 739 20.02 55.75 -1.80
CA SER A 739 19.57 56.19 -0.47
C SER A 739 18.10 55.84 -0.16
N ALA A 740 17.38 55.22 -1.10
CA ALA A 740 16.06 54.66 -0.87
C ALA A 740 16.17 53.30 -0.13
N GLU A 741 15.38 53.15 0.92
CA GLU A 741 15.19 51.86 1.59
C GLU A 741 14.20 51.00 0.77
N GLU A 742 14.58 49.76 0.50
CA GLU A 742 13.71 48.73 -0.09
C GLU A 742 13.17 49.05 -1.50
N GLY A 743 14.02 49.57 -2.39
CA GLY A 743 13.66 49.78 -3.81
C GLY A 743 13.53 48.47 -4.61
N VAL A 744 14.38 47.48 -4.33
CA VAL A 744 14.30 46.15 -4.96
C VAL A 744 14.18 45.09 -3.86
N ALA A 745 13.33 44.08 -4.07
CA ALA A 745 13.22 42.95 -3.15
C ALA A 745 12.77 41.67 -3.87
N PHE A 746 13.18 40.54 -3.31
CA PHE A 746 12.72 39.20 -3.56
C PHE A 746 12.26 38.61 -2.21
N ASP A 747 11.06 38.06 -2.17
CA ASP A 747 10.48 37.46 -0.97
C ASP A 747 10.00 36.03 -1.27
N VAL A 748 10.18 35.11 -0.32
CA VAL A 748 9.42 33.84 -0.28
C VAL A 748 8.37 33.98 0.82
N VAL A 749 7.13 33.65 0.51
CA VAL A 749 5.96 33.79 1.38
C VAL A 749 5.24 32.45 1.45
N VAL A 750 5.03 31.91 2.65
CA VAL A 750 4.41 30.60 2.87
C VAL A 750 3.08 30.78 3.58
N GLU A 751 2.01 30.15 3.07
CA GLU A 751 0.64 30.22 3.60
C GLU A 751 0.51 29.63 5.02
#